data_AF-A0A6H2C2L3-F1
#
_entry.id   AF-A0A6H2C2L3-F1
#
_cell.length_a   1.000
_cell.length_b   1.000
_cell.length_c   1.000
_cell.angle_alpha   90.00
_cell.angle_beta   90.00
_cell.angle_gamma   90.00
#
_symmetry.space_group_name_H-M   'P 1'
#
loop_
_entity.id
_entity.type
_entity.pdbx_description
1 polymer ?
#
loop_
_entity_poly.entity_id
_entity_poly.type
_entity_poly.pdbx_seq_one_letter_code
_entity_poly.pdbx_strand_id
1 'polypeptide(L)'
;MSSRTFANKQPQEKDSSGFEFFKGVGQITGGTLLSMTLLTSSIVAGTLVGLAISFRNLPDVRQIKNFFPSETTYIYDIKGKLLTGIHGEANREVVPLNKVSPNLKRAVLASEDGHFYDHHGINPTGVGRAVIVNMVAGGVKEGGSTITMQLVKNLFLSQKRAFTRKLAEAVLAIRLEQILSKEEILEMYLNQVYWGHNNYGVQTAARSYFNKSAEYLTLGESAMMAGLIQAPEEFSPFASMKLAKQKQKEVLGRMIELNWITQKEYDDALKQPIKLGKIRSFQGSASPYITNTVAQELAKKFGRDSLLKGGMRVQTTVDAKFQAMAEETVRDWHEKLQSQGLNKNQMALVSIDPRTHFVKALVGGVDYKASEFNRATQAQRQPGSSFKPFVYYTAFATGKYAPDSTVIDAPVSYQDGNNRYFPRNYDGGFAGAMSIRKALAQSRNIPVIKLGKSVGMNKVIETCRTLGIMSPMEPVTSLPLGAIGVTPLEMASAYATFANYGWQSPSTVIVRITDSAGNVILDNTPKPKQVLDPWASAATIDIMTSVMTEGTGKGAAINRPSAGKTGTTSSEKDIWFVGTVPQLTTAVWVGRDDSKQLASGATGGGMVAPVWRDFMTKALKDVPIEKFKPPSQFPRPKSN
;
A
#
# COMPACT_ATOMS: atom_id res chain seq x y z
N MET A 1 -37.65 -43.27 121.66
CA MET A 1 -39.02 -42.68 121.73
C MET A 1 -39.06 -41.42 120.89
N SER A 2 -40.19 -41.22 120.22
CA SER A 2 -40.74 -39.98 119.67
C SER A 2 -40.71 -39.81 118.15
N SER A 3 -41.92 -39.97 117.64
CA SER A 3 -42.51 -39.68 116.33
C SER A 3 -42.58 -38.18 115.97
N ARG A 4 -42.64 -37.86 114.67
CA ARG A 4 -43.79 -37.12 114.07
C ARG A 4 -43.73 -37.00 112.54
N THR A 5 -44.94 -37.09 111.99
CA THR A 5 -45.47 -37.10 110.61
C THR A 5 -45.38 -35.75 109.87
N PHE A 6 -45.51 -35.77 108.53
CA PHE A 6 -46.20 -34.86 107.57
C PHE A 6 -45.44 -34.89 106.23
N ALA A 7 -45.98 -34.90 105.01
CA ALA A 7 -47.31 -34.97 104.43
C ALA A 7 -47.17 -35.31 102.92
N ASN A 8 -48.28 -35.75 102.33
CA ASN A 8 -48.44 -36.24 100.96
C ASN A 8 -48.33 -35.14 99.87
N LYS A 9 -47.75 -35.47 98.70
CA LYS A 9 -48.02 -34.81 97.41
C LYS A 9 -47.64 -35.74 96.26
N GLN A 10 -48.64 -36.31 95.57
CA GLN A 10 -48.46 -36.81 94.20
C GLN A 10 -48.21 -35.63 93.25
N PRO A 11 -47.44 -35.85 92.18
CA PRO A 11 -47.96 -35.47 90.87
C PRO A 11 -47.70 -36.52 89.77
N GLN A 12 -48.80 -36.83 89.07
CA GLN A 12 -48.98 -37.19 87.66
C GLN A 12 -47.76 -37.62 86.82
N GLU A 13 -47.89 -38.84 86.28
CA GLU A 13 -47.23 -39.31 85.07
C GLU A 13 -47.42 -38.33 83.90
N LYS A 14 -46.32 -38.03 83.20
CA LYS A 14 -46.34 -37.45 81.86
C LYS A 14 -45.52 -38.35 80.94
N ASP A 15 -46.24 -39.13 80.16
CA ASP A 15 -45.73 -39.98 79.10
C ASP A 15 -45.69 -39.17 77.79
N SER A 16 -44.51 -38.71 77.35
CA SER A 16 -44.33 -38.11 76.01
C SER A 16 -42.85 -37.88 75.60
N SER A 17 -41.94 -38.86 75.74
CA SER A 17 -40.53 -38.66 75.33
C SER A 17 -40.23 -39.03 73.87
N GLY A 18 -40.97 -39.96 73.27
CA GLY A 18 -40.74 -40.40 71.88
C GLY A 18 -41.29 -39.45 70.81
N PHE A 19 -42.49 -38.89 71.03
CA PHE A 19 -43.19 -38.09 70.02
C PHE A 19 -42.53 -36.72 69.77
N GLU A 20 -41.99 -36.08 70.82
CA GLU A 20 -41.28 -34.80 70.70
C GLU A 20 -39.93 -34.95 69.96
N PHE A 21 -39.24 -36.09 70.10
CA PHE A 21 -38.00 -36.37 69.37
C PHE A 21 -38.24 -36.54 67.86
N PHE A 22 -39.24 -37.34 67.46
CA PHE A 22 -39.58 -37.53 66.05
C PHE A 22 -40.11 -36.24 65.40
N LYS A 23 -40.84 -35.41 66.16
CA LYS A 23 -41.31 -34.09 65.72
C LYS A 23 -40.14 -33.11 65.52
N GLY A 24 -39.16 -33.11 66.42
CA GLY A 24 -37.94 -32.30 66.31
C GLY A 24 -37.06 -32.71 65.12
N VAL A 25 -36.84 -34.02 64.92
CA VAL A 25 -36.10 -34.53 63.74
C VAL A 25 -36.84 -34.20 62.44
N GLY A 26 -38.16 -34.39 62.39
CA GLY A 26 -38.97 -34.04 61.21
C GLY A 26 -38.94 -32.54 60.87
N GLN A 27 -38.94 -31.66 61.87
CA GLN A 27 -38.81 -30.22 61.68
C GLN A 27 -37.43 -29.81 61.19
N ILE A 28 -36.36 -30.39 61.73
CA ILE A 28 -34.98 -30.11 61.30
C ILE A 28 -34.74 -30.65 59.89
N THR A 29 -35.15 -31.88 59.59
CA THR A 29 -35.01 -32.48 58.26
C THR A 29 -35.85 -31.72 57.22
N GLY A 30 -37.10 -31.37 57.55
CA GLY A 30 -37.96 -30.56 56.69
C GLY A 30 -37.41 -29.17 56.44
N GLY A 31 -36.90 -28.49 57.48
CA GLY A 31 -36.26 -27.18 57.36
C GLY A 31 -34.96 -27.21 56.54
N THR A 32 -34.18 -28.28 56.66
CA THR A 32 -32.93 -28.48 55.89
C THR A 32 -33.24 -28.74 54.41
N LEU A 33 -34.22 -29.61 54.12
CA LEU A 33 -34.69 -29.87 52.76
C LEU A 33 -35.26 -28.60 52.11
N LEU A 34 -36.11 -27.86 52.83
CA LEU A 34 -36.67 -26.60 52.33
C LEU A 34 -35.57 -25.58 52.05
N SER A 35 -34.58 -25.45 52.95
CA SER A 35 -33.44 -24.56 52.79
C SER A 35 -32.58 -24.95 51.59
N MET A 36 -32.28 -26.25 51.41
CA MET A 36 -31.57 -26.73 50.22
C MET A 36 -32.36 -26.47 48.94
N THR A 37 -33.68 -26.63 48.96
CA THR A 37 -34.55 -26.42 47.79
C THR A 37 -34.65 -24.93 47.43
N LEU A 38 -34.71 -24.04 48.43
CA LEU A 38 -34.69 -22.59 48.24
C LEU A 38 -33.31 -22.09 47.79
N LEU A 39 -32.22 -22.64 48.33
CA LEU A 39 -30.86 -22.34 47.88
C LEU A 39 -30.66 -22.78 46.43
N THR A 40 -31.02 -24.01 46.10
CA THR A 40 -30.91 -24.52 44.72
C THR A 40 -31.78 -23.74 43.73
N SER A 41 -33.04 -23.47 44.07
CA SER A 41 -33.92 -22.66 43.20
C SER A 41 -33.45 -21.21 43.06
N SER A 42 -32.94 -20.58 44.11
CA SER A 42 -32.35 -19.23 44.03
C SER A 42 -31.06 -19.19 43.20
N ILE A 43 -30.22 -20.22 43.30
CA ILE A 43 -29.04 -20.40 42.44
C ILE A 43 -29.49 -20.57 40.98
N VAL A 44 -30.49 -21.42 40.71
CA VAL A 44 -31.01 -21.64 39.35
C VAL A 44 -31.65 -20.36 38.78
N ALA A 45 -32.50 -19.68 39.54
CA ALA A 45 -33.14 -18.43 39.12
C ALA A 45 -32.10 -17.32 38.90
N GLY A 46 -31.15 -17.14 39.82
CA GLY A 46 -30.04 -16.21 39.68
C GLY A 46 -29.15 -16.53 38.47
N THR A 47 -28.90 -17.82 38.20
CA THR A 47 -28.17 -18.27 37.01
C THR A 47 -28.95 -17.96 35.74
N LEU A 48 -30.24 -18.25 35.67
CA LEU A 48 -31.09 -17.99 34.52
C LEU A 48 -31.25 -16.49 34.23
N VAL A 49 -31.42 -15.65 35.27
CA VAL A 49 -31.44 -14.19 35.13
C VAL A 49 -30.08 -13.67 34.69
N GLY A 50 -28.99 -14.18 35.26
CA GLY A 50 -27.63 -13.85 34.84
C GLY A 50 -27.36 -14.22 33.37
N LEU A 51 -27.81 -15.39 32.93
CA LEU A 51 -27.77 -15.86 31.55
C LEU A 51 -28.58 -14.93 30.64
N ALA A 52 -29.83 -14.63 30.99
CA ALA A 52 -30.72 -13.77 30.21
C ALA A 52 -30.14 -12.36 30.02
N ILE A 53 -29.57 -11.78 31.07
CA ILE A 53 -28.88 -10.48 31.00
C ILE A 53 -27.62 -10.58 30.13
N SER A 54 -26.84 -11.66 30.27
CA SER A 54 -25.63 -11.87 29.45
C SER A 54 -25.94 -12.07 27.96
N PHE A 55 -27.11 -12.61 27.62
CA PHE A 55 -27.52 -12.85 26.23
C PHE A 55 -28.16 -11.66 25.53
N ARG A 56 -28.62 -10.65 26.27
CA ARG A 56 -29.34 -9.50 25.71
C ARG A 56 -28.47 -8.63 24.79
N ASN A 57 -27.15 -8.66 24.97
CA ASN A 57 -26.17 -7.83 24.24
C ASN A 57 -25.18 -8.65 23.38
N LEU A 58 -25.49 -9.91 23.06
CA LEU A 58 -24.62 -10.70 22.20
C LEU A 58 -24.71 -10.23 20.73
N PRO A 59 -23.58 -10.15 20.01
CA PRO A 59 -23.57 -9.81 18.60
C PRO A 59 -24.31 -10.86 17.76
N ASP A 60 -24.88 -10.42 16.65
CA ASP A 60 -25.57 -11.29 15.70
C ASP A 60 -24.54 -12.02 14.82
N VAL A 61 -24.40 -13.34 15.02
CA VAL A 61 -23.49 -14.18 14.23
C VAL A 61 -23.80 -14.18 12.74
N ARG A 62 -25.03 -13.84 12.32
CA ARG A 62 -25.41 -13.79 10.89
C ARG A 62 -24.65 -12.72 10.11
N GLN A 63 -24.11 -11.71 10.80
CA GLN A 63 -23.24 -10.71 10.19
C GLN A 63 -21.97 -11.33 9.56
N ILE A 64 -21.61 -12.56 9.96
CA ILE A 64 -20.48 -13.28 9.40
C ILE A 64 -20.59 -13.57 7.90
N LYS A 65 -21.82 -13.67 7.37
CA LYS A 65 -22.03 -13.87 5.92
C LYS A 65 -21.54 -12.69 5.08
N ASN A 66 -21.42 -11.52 5.68
CA ASN A 66 -20.90 -10.30 5.05
C ASN A 66 -19.53 -9.89 5.62
N PHE A 67 -18.88 -10.77 6.38
CA PHE A 67 -17.58 -10.50 6.96
C PHE A 67 -16.49 -10.68 5.91
N PHE A 68 -15.83 -9.59 5.56
CA PHE A 68 -14.61 -9.61 4.76
C PHE A 68 -13.42 -9.44 5.71
N PRO A 69 -12.56 -10.46 5.87
CA PRO A 69 -11.38 -10.33 6.71
C PRO A 69 -10.47 -9.23 6.15
N SER A 70 -9.87 -8.43 7.03
CA SER A 70 -8.81 -7.50 6.63
C SER A 70 -7.72 -8.25 5.87
N GLU A 71 -7.42 -7.83 4.65
CA GLU A 71 -6.41 -8.42 3.79
C GLU A 71 -5.34 -7.40 3.41
N THR A 72 -4.12 -7.90 3.22
CA THR A 72 -2.98 -7.13 2.75
C THR A 72 -3.21 -6.68 1.31
N THR A 73 -3.01 -5.39 1.04
CA THR A 73 -2.93 -4.86 -0.32
C THR A 73 -1.55 -5.13 -0.90
N TYR A 74 -1.47 -5.74 -2.08
CA TYR A 74 -0.20 -6.02 -2.77
C TYR A 74 -0.04 -5.13 -4.00
N ILE A 75 1.13 -4.53 -4.15
CA ILE A 75 1.50 -3.69 -5.29
C ILE A 75 2.53 -4.43 -6.13
N TYR A 76 2.27 -4.55 -7.44
CA TYR A 76 3.10 -5.28 -8.39
C TYR A 76 3.65 -4.36 -9.48
N ASP A 77 4.84 -4.66 -9.99
CA ASP A 77 5.37 -4.10 -11.23
C ASP A 77 4.60 -4.64 -12.44
N ILE A 78 4.69 -3.99 -13.60
CA ILE A 78 3.94 -4.33 -14.84
C ILE A 78 4.08 -5.80 -15.29
N LYS A 79 5.10 -6.54 -14.82
CA LYS A 79 5.37 -7.95 -15.13
C LYS A 79 4.89 -8.90 -14.03
N GLY A 80 4.19 -8.40 -13.00
CA GLY A 80 3.67 -9.19 -11.89
C GLY A 80 4.67 -9.42 -10.75
N LYS A 81 5.84 -8.75 -10.75
CA LYS A 81 6.79 -8.83 -9.64
C LYS A 81 6.24 -8.03 -8.45
N LEU A 82 6.15 -8.67 -7.28
CA LEU A 82 5.74 -7.99 -6.05
C LEU A 82 6.75 -6.88 -5.68
N LEU A 83 6.26 -5.65 -5.51
CA LEU A 83 7.04 -4.50 -5.06
C LEU A 83 6.91 -4.30 -3.55
N THR A 84 5.70 -4.40 -3.00
CA THR A 84 5.45 -4.31 -1.56
C THR A 84 4.06 -4.84 -1.19
N GLY A 85 3.88 -5.19 0.08
CA GLY A 85 2.58 -5.43 0.71
C GLY A 85 2.30 -4.34 1.74
N ILE A 86 1.07 -3.83 1.77
CA ILE A 86 0.61 -2.77 2.67
C ILE A 86 -0.56 -3.33 3.47
N HIS A 87 -0.44 -3.29 4.80
CA HIS A 87 -1.49 -3.71 5.72
C HIS A 87 -1.48 -2.90 7.00
N GLY A 88 -2.58 -2.96 7.76
CA GLY A 88 -2.66 -2.46 9.13
C GLY A 88 -1.98 -3.43 10.11
N GLU A 89 -2.65 -3.77 11.20
CA GLU A 89 -2.13 -4.74 12.18
C GLU A 89 -2.01 -6.16 11.60
N ALA A 90 -2.94 -6.52 10.72
CA ALA A 90 -3.08 -7.87 10.20
C ALA A 90 -2.46 -8.06 8.81
N ASN A 91 -1.31 -8.73 8.74
CA ASN A 91 -0.77 -9.21 7.47
C ASN A 91 -1.47 -10.50 7.05
N ARG A 92 -2.39 -10.42 6.09
CA ARG A 92 -3.25 -11.54 5.71
C ARG A 92 -3.39 -11.66 4.20
N GLU A 93 -3.17 -12.88 3.71
CA GLU A 93 -3.61 -13.36 2.40
C GLU A 93 -4.61 -14.49 2.66
N VAL A 94 -5.87 -14.30 2.25
CA VAL A 94 -6.90 -15.32 2.44
C VAL A 94 -6.74 -16.40 1.38
N VAL A 95 -6.84 -17.66 1.79
CA VAL A 95 -6.85 -18.80 0.88
C VAL A 95 -8.03 -19.72 1.20
N PRO A 96 -8.68 -20.30 0.18
CA PRO A 96 -9.72 -21.32 0.40
C PRO A 96 -9.11 -22.55 1.08
N LEU A 97 -9.93 -23.31 1.80
CA LEU A 97 -9.46 -24.43 2.61
C LEU A 97 -8.85 -25.55 1.76
N ASN A 98 -9.27 -25.71 0.50
CA ASN A 98 -8.65 -26.64 -0.44
C ASN A 98 -7.21 -26.24 -0.85
N LYS A 99 -6.79 -25.01 -0.58
CA LYS A 99 -5.42 -24.48 -0.73
C LYS A 99 -4.61 -24.50 0.57
N VAL A 100 -5.07 -25.26 1.56
CA VAL A 100 -4.33 -25.54 2.79
C VAL A 100 -3.94 -27.02 2.82
N SER A 101 -2.67 -27.30 3.16
CA SER A 101 -2.15 -28.67 3.28
C SER A 101 -3.03 -29.53 4.19
N PRO A 102 -3.43 -30.75 3.76
CA PRO A 102 -4.13 -31.69 4.63
C PRO A 102 -3.38 -32.01 5.92
N ASN A 103 -2.04 -31.96 5.88
CA ASN A 103 -1.21 -32.15 7.08
C ASN A 103 -1.40 -31.01 8.08
N LEU A 104 -1.52 -29.78 7.60
CA LEU A 104 -1.75 -28.64 8.48
C LEU A 104 -3.14 -28.64 9.08
N LYS A 105 -4.17 -28.97 8.29
CA LYS A 105 -5.54 -29.15 8.81
C LYS A 105 -5.54 -30.15 9.97
N ARG A 106 -4.98 -31.35 9.74
CA ARG A 106 -4.90 -32.40 10.77
C ARG A 106 -4.05 -31.98 11.97
N ALA A 107 -2.92 -31.32 11.77
CA ALA A 107 -2.05 -30.88 12.87
C ALA A 107 -2.74 -29.84 13.77
N VAL A 108 -3.43 -28.86 13.16
CA VAL A 108 -4.19 -27.84 13.90
C VAL A 108 -5.35 -28.48 14.65
N LEU A 109 -6.13 -29.35 14.00
CA LEU A 109 -7.21 -30.09 14.65
C LEU A 109 -6.68 -30.93 15.81
N ALA A 110 -5.57 -31.66 15.64
CA ALA A 110 -5.02 -32.50 16.70
C ALA A 110 -4.59 -31.67 17.93
N SER A 111 -3.95 -30.53 17.68
CA SER A 111 -3.47 -29.60 18.71
C SER A 111 -4.60 -28.86 19.43
N GLU A 112 -5.58 -28.34 18.69
CA GLU A 112 -6.58 -27.41 19.22
C GLU A 112 -7.92 -28.07 19.55
N ASP A 113 -8.39 -29.02 18.72
CA ASP A 113 -9.74 -29.59 18.82
C ASP A 113 -9.85 -30.94 18.07
N GLY A 114 -9.32 -32.01 18.67
CA GLY A 114 -9.20 -33.31 18.00
C GLY A 114 -10.54 -33.99 17.66
N HIS A 115 -11.64 -33.54 18.25
CA HIS A 115 -13.01 -34.04 18.01
C HIS A 115 -13.87 -32.97 17.30
N PHE A 116 -13.23 -32.04 16.58
CA PHE A 116 -13.89 -30.89 15.98
C PHE A 116 -15.14 -31.26 15.15
N TYR A 117 -15.11 -32.37 14.42
CA TYR A 117 -16.24 -32.80 13.59
C TYR A 117 -17.36 -33.50 14.38
N ASP A 118 -17.12 -33.88 15.63
CA ASP A 118 -18.05 -34.69 16.43
C ASP A 118 -18.97 -33.85 17.33
N HIS A 119 -18.66 -32.57 17.52
CA HIS A 119 -19.41 -31.67 18.41
C HIS A 119 -20.05 -30.50 17.68
N HIS A 120 -20.96 -29.79 18.36
CA HIS A 120 -21.71 -28.65 17.81
C HIS A 120 -21.42 -27.35 18.58
N GLY A 121 -20.25 -26.77 18.35
CA GLY A 121 -19.80 -25.48 18.90
C GLY A 121 -19.06 -25.59 20.23
N ILE A 122 -19.52 -26.44 21.13
CA ILE A 122 -18.84 -26.78 22.40
C ILE A 122 -18.57 -28.27 22.49
N ASN A 123 -17.49 -28.64 23.18
CA ASN A 123 -17.14 -30.04 23.45
C ASN A 123 -17.34 -30.36 24.96
N PRO A 124 -18.49 -30.92 25.37
CA PRO A 124 -18.80 -31.15 26.78
C PRO A 124 -17.82 -32.13 27.46
N THR A 125 -17.39 -33.18 26.76
CA THR A 125 -16.41 -34.14 27.29
C THR A 125 -15.03 -33.50 27.42
N GLY A 126 -14.64 -32.67 26.45
CA GLY A 126 -13.41 -31.88 26.50
C GLY A 126 -13.38 -30.86 27.64
N VAL A 127 -14.50 -30.17 27.89
CA VAL A 127 -14.64 -29.22 29.01
C VAL A 127 -14.57 -29.95 30.35
N GLY A 128 -15.33 -31.05 30.53
CA GLY A 128 -15.33 -31.83 31.76
C GLY A 128 -13.94 -32.40 32.10
N ARG A 129 -13.24 -32.95 31.10
CA ARG A 129 -11.86 -33.44 31.25
C ARG A 129 -10.91 -32.32 31.67
N ALA A 130 -10.97 -31.16 31.01
CA ALA A 130 -10.10 -30.03 31.33
C ALA A 130 -10.32 -29.52 32.76
N VAL A 131 -11.57 -29.50 33.25
CA VAL A 131 -11.87 -29.13 34.65
C VAL A 131 -11.20 -30.08 35.63
N ILE A 132 -11.33 -31.40 35.43
CA ILE A 132 -10.72 -32.41 36.30
C ILE A 132 -9.19 -32.30 36.29
N VAL A 133 -8.58 -32.24 35.09
CA VAL A 133 -7.12 -32.16 34.93
C VAL A 133 -6.56 -30.88 35.58
N ASN A 134 -7.22 -29.74 35.39
CA ASN A 134 -6.77 -28.47 35.96
C ASN A 134 -6.94 -28.42 37.49
N MET A 135 -7.98 -29.08 38.02
CA MET A 135 -8.21 -29.19 39.47
C MET A 135 -7.14 -30.07 40.13
N VAL A 136 -6.76 -31.18 39.50
CA VAL A 136 -5.69 -32.07 39.98
C VAL A 136 -4.31 -31.43 39.85
N ALA A 137 -4.06 -30.64 38.79
CA ALA A 137 -2.77 -30.01 38.54
C ALA A 137 -2.53 -28.70 39.31
N GLY A 138 -3.53 -28.17 40.04
CA GLY A 138 -3.42 -26.90 40.77
C GLY A 138 -3.27 -25.66 39.87
N GLY A 139 -3.56 -25.77 38.57
CA GLY A 139 -3.36 -24.72 37.58
C GLY A 139 -3.92 -25.10 36.20
N VAL A 140 -3.97 -24.14 35.27
CA VAL A 140 -4.46 -24.38 33.90
C VAL A 140 -3.41 -25.16 33.09
N LYS A 141 -3.69 -26.44 32.85
CA LYS A 141 -2.81 -27.38 32.13
C LYS A 141 -3.40 -27.83 30.79
N GLU A 142 -4.72 -27.94 30.69
CA GLU A 142 -5.44 -28.22 29.44
C GLU A 142 -6.53 -27.19 29.17
N GLY A 143 -6.67 -26.80 27.89
CA GLY A 143 -7.73 -25.91 27.42
C GLY A 143 -8.97 -26.66 26.97
N GLY A 144 -10.13 -26.29 27.48
CA GLY A 144 -11.44 -26.84 27.06
C GLY A 144 -12.14 -26.07 25.93
N SER A 145 -11.43 -25.19 25.20
CA SER A 145 -12.05 -24.34 24.17
C SER A 145 -11.97 -24.99 22.79
N THR A 146 -13.10 -25.03 22.08
CA THR A 146 -13.17 -25.54 20.70
C THR A 146 -12.63 -24.53 19.69
N ILE A 147 -12.29 -24.97 18.48
CA ILE A 147 -11.90 -24.06 17.38
C ILE A 147 -12.97 -22.99 17.13
N THR A 148 -14.25 -23.37 17.17
CA THR A 148 -15.38 -22.45 16.98
C THR A 148 -15.45 -21.39 18.07
N MET A 149 -15.22 -21.77 19.34
CA MET A 149 -15.13 -20.80 20.45
C MET A 149 -13.95 -19.85 20.26
N GLN A 150 -12.80 -20.35 19.80
CA GLN A 150 -11.62 -19.52 19.53
C GLN A 150 -11.86 -18.56 18.36
N LEU A 151 -12.53 -19.00 17.29
CA LEU A 151 -12.92 -18.15 16.17
C LEU A 151 -13.84 -17.02 16.63
N VAL A 152 -14.87 -17.34 17.41
CA VAL A 152 -15.80 -16.35 17.98
C VAL A 152 -15.07 -15.34 18.85
N LYS A 153 -14.17 -15.80 19.72
CA LYS A 153 -13.33 -14.92 20.56
C LYS A 153 -12.56 -13.91 19.71
N ASN A 154 -12.01 -14.34 18.57
CA ASN A 154 -11.19 -13.50 17.71
C ASN A 154 -11.99 -12.56 16.80
N LEU A 155 -13.28 -12.83 16.56
CA LEU A 155 -14.12 -12.07 15.63
C LEU A 155 -15.09 -11.10 16.32
N PHE A 156 -15.71 -11.50 17.43
CA PHE A 156 -16.89 -10.83 17.95
C PHE A 156 -16.71 -10.17 19.32
N LEU A 157 -15.70 -10.59 20.10
CA LEU A 157 -15.64 -10.27 21.53
C LEU A 157 -14.42 -9.41 21.87
N SER A 158 -14.66 -8.23 22.42
CA SER A 158 -13.62 -7.40 23.04
C SER A 158 -13.17 -8.00 24.39
N GLN A 159 -11.96 -7.65 24.86
CA GLN A 159 -11.32 -8.29 26.02
C GLN A 159 -11.99 -8.05 27.41
N LYS A 160 -13.18 -7.43 27.52
CA LYS A 160 -13.78 -7.08 28.82
C LYS A 160 -14.39 -8.31 29.56
N ARG A 161 -14.01 -8.48 30.84
CA ARG A 161 -14.45 -9.49 31.86
C ARG A 161 -14.46 -10.97 31.42
N ALA A 162 -13.52 -11.76 31.95
CA ALA A 162 -13.18 -13.11 31.48
C ALA A 162 -14.27 -14.20 31.64
N PHE A 163 -14.99 -14.23 32.78
CA PHE A 163 -15.95 -15.32 33.07
C PHE A 163 -17.27 -15.19 32.27
N THR A 164 -17.85 -14.00 32.16
CA THR A 164 -19.00 -13.74 31.28
C THR A 164 -18.65 -13.92 29.81
N ARG A 165 -17.39 -13.67 29.43
CA ARG A 165 -16.91 -13.85 28.06
C ARG A 165 -16.88 -15.32 27.63
N LYS A 166 -16.42 -16.24 28.48
CA LYS A 166 -16.35 -17.67 28.10
C LYS A 166 -17.73 -18.29 27.83
N LEU A 167 -18.74 -17.87 28.58
CA LEU A 167 -20.12 -18.28 28.31
C LEU A 167 -20.69 -17.67 27.02
N ALA A 168 -20.36 -16.41 26.76
CA ALA A 168 -20.67 -15.75 25.49
C ALA A 168 -19.99 -16.46 24.29
N GLU A 169 -18.72 -16.84 24.42
CA GLU A 169 -17.99 -17.63 23.41
C GLU A 169 -18.70 -18.94 23.10
N ALA A 170 -19.12 -19.69 24.13
CA ALA A 170 -19.84 -20.96 23.97
C ALA A 170 -21.18 -20.80 23.24
N VAL A 171 -22.01 -19.83 23.64
CA VAL A 171 -23.32 -19.62 23.01
C VAL A 171 -23.20 -19.10 21.59
N LEU A 172 -22.29 -18.17 21.33
CA LEU A 172 -22.01 -17.70 19.97
C LEU A 172 -21.42 -18.82 19.11
N ALA A 173 -20.60 -19.72 19.66
CA ALA A 173 -20.07 -20.87 18.91
C ALA A 173 -21.19 -21.81 18.47
N ILE A 174 -22.11 -22.18 19.38
CA ILE A 174 -23.29 -22.99 19.03
C ILE A 174 -24.11 -22.30 17.92
N ARG A 175 -24.36 -20.99 18.03
CA ARG A 175 -25.11 -20.23 17.01
C ARG A 175 -24.37 -20.16 15.68
N LEU A 176 -23.04 -20.08 15.70
CA LEU A 176 -22.22 -20.00 14.49
C LEU A 176 -22.27 -21.32 13.71
N GLU A 177 -22.20 -22.47 14.39
CA GLU A 177 -22.28 -23.79 13.73
C GLU A 177 -23.67 -24.14 13.20
N GLN A 178 -24.72 -23.42 13.62
CA GLN A 178 -26.05 -23.56 13.03
C GLN A 178 -26.15 -22.90 11.64
N ILE A 179 -25.23 -21.99 11.31
CA ILE A 179 -25.28 -21.20 10.08
C ILE A 179 -24.07 -21.40 9.16
N LEU A 180 -23.00 -22.03 9.64
CA LEU A 180 -21.79 -22.36 8.90
C LEU A 180 -21.45 -23.84 9.06
N SER A 181 -20.95 -24.45 8.00
CA SER A 181 -20.38 -25.80 8.01
C SER A 181 -19.04 -25.85 8.74
N LYS A 182 -18.63 -27.05 9.16
CA LYS A 182 -17.32 -27.29 9.80
C LYS A 182 -16.15 -26.88 8.91
N GLU A 183 -16.26 -27.10 7.59
CA GLU A 183 -15.25 -26.68 6.62
C GLU A 183 -15.15 -25.14 6.56
N GLU A 184 -16.27 -24.42 6.49
CA GLU A 184 -16.27 -22.95 6.52
C GLU A 184 -15.67 -22.40 7.82
N ILE A 185 -16.01 -23.00 8.97
CA ILE A 185 -15.45 -22.61 10.27
C ILE A 185 -13.93 -22.84 10.30
N LEU A 186 -13.45 -23.98 9.82
CA LEU A 186 -12.03 -24.29 9.78
C LEU A 186 -11.28 -23.35 8.81
N GLU A 187 -11.86 -23.06 7.64
CA GLU A 187 -11.33 -22.08 6.68
C GLU A 187 -11.17 -20.71 7.32
N MET A 188 -12.24 -20.21 7.95
CA MET A 188 -12.26 -18.92 8.63
C MET A 188 -11.25 -18.90 9.78
N TYR A 189 -11.17 -19.95 10.58
CA TYR A 189 -10.23 -20.07 11.69
C TYR A 189 -8.78 -19.99 11.20
N LEU A 190 -8.41 -20.79 10.21
CA LEU A 190 -7.04 -20.83 9.69
C LEU A 190 -6.63 -19.52 9.02
N ASN A 191 -7.58 -18.77 8.43
CA ASN A 191 -7.33 -17.45 7.87
C ASN A 191 -7.38 -16.32 8.92
N GLN A 192 -8.00 -16.52 10.08
CA GLN A 192 -8.15 -15.48 11.10
C GLN A 192 -7.10 -15.57 12.21
N VAL A 193 -6.68 -16.77 12.60
CA VAL A 193 -5.82 -17.00 13.76
C VAL A 193 -4.47 -16.27 13.62
N TYR A 194 -3.98 -15.78 14.75
CA TYR A 194 -2.69 -15.11 14.85
C TYR A 194 -1.57 -16.14 14.95
N TRP A 195 -0.63 -16.11 14.00
CA TRP A 195 0.50 -17.04 13.92
C TRP A 195 1.81 -16.42 14.38
N GLY A 196 1.79 -15.22 14.98
CA GLY A 196 2.99 -14.49 15.41
C GLY A 196 3.58 -13.60 14.32
N HIS A 197 4.39 -12.63 14.70
CA HIS A 197 5.09 -11.71 13.78
C HIS A 197 4.14 -10.98 12.82
N ASN A 198 2.98 -10.54 13.30
CA ASN A 198 1.91 -9.90 12.51
C ASN A 198 1.30 -10.78 11.40
N ASN A 199 1.60 -12.08 11.36
CA ASN A 199 0.96 -12.99 10.41
C ASN A 199 -0.43 -13.39 10.94
N TYR A 200 -1.47 -12.87 10.30
CA TYR A 200 -2.85 -13.28 10.55
C TYR A 200 -3.31 -14.10 9.36
N GLY A 201 -3.58 -15.38 9.59
CA GLY A 201 -3.92 -16.30 8.52
C GLY A 201 -2.77 -17.17 8.01
N VAL A 202 -3.16 -18.37 7.60
CA VAL A 202 -2.28 -19.50 7.32
C VAL A 202 -1.32 -19.27 6.16
N GLN A 203 -1.77 -18.60 5.10
CA GLN A 203 -0.96 -18.39 3.89
C GLN A 203 0.22 -17.45 4.16
N THR A 204 -0.04 -16.31 4.82
CA THR A 204 1.01 -15.36 5.20
C THR A 204 2.03 -16.03 6.12
N ALA A 205 1.55 -16.79 7.11
CA ALA A 205 2.40 -17.50 8.05
C ALA A 205 3.28 -18.55 7.36
N ALA A 206 2.74 -19.38 6.47
CA ALA A 206 3.50 -20.35 5.70
C ALA A 206 4.62 -19.70 4.84
N ARG A 207 4.31 -18.55 4.20
CA ARG A 207 5.28 -17.77 3.42
C ARG A 207 6.36 -17.13 4.28
N SER A 208 6.00 -16.67 5.47
CA SER A 208 6.94 -16.09 6.43
C SER A 208 7.86 -17.17 7.02
N TYR A 209 7.29 -18.23 7.60
CA TYR A 209 8.05 -19.25 8.32
C TYR A 209 8.84 -20.22 7.42
N PHE A 210 8.32 -20.56 6.24
CA PHE A 210 8.92 -21.62 5.40
C PHE A 210 9.17 -21.21 3.95
N ASN A 211 8.83 -19.97 3.56
CA ASN A 211 8.89 -19.51 2.15
C ASN A 211 8.10 -20.43 1.20
N LYS A 212 6.98 -20.98 1.67
CA LYS A 212 6.10 -21.90 0.91
C LYS A 212 4.66 -21.42 0.93
N SER A 213 3.88 -21.89 -0.04
CA SER A 213 2.41 -21.83 0.04
C SER A 213 1.92 -22.74 1.16
N ALA A 214 0.83 -22.36 1.84
CA ALA A 214 0.17 -23.19 2.85
C ALA A 214 -0.27 -24.56 2.30
N GLU A 215 -0.53 -24.64 1.00
CA GLU A 215 -0.89 -25.87 0.27
C GLU A 215 0.22 -26.94 0.33
N TYR A 216 1.49 -26.52 0.36
CA TYR A 216 2.65 -27.41 0.17
C TYR A 216 3.44 -27.65 1.46
N LEU A 217 2.83 -27.42 2.61
CA LEU A 217 3.46 -27.71 3.89
C LEU A 217 3.52 -29.21 4.14
N THR A 218 4.73 -29.65 4.48
CA THR A 218 5.01 -31.04 4.91
C THR A 218 4.41 -31.32 6.28
N LEU A 219 4.38 -32.59 6.70
CA LEU A 219 3.90 -32.98 8.03
C LEU A 219 4.72 -32.29 9.16
N GLY A 220 6.05 -32.27 9.02
CA GLY A 220 6.91 -31.63 10.01
C GLY A 220 6.67 -30.13 10.14
N GLU A 221 6.60 -29.41 9.01
CA GLU A 221 6.33 -27.96 8.99
C GLU A 221 4.92 -27.65 9.53
N SER A 222 3.94 -28.49 9.16
CA SER A 222 2.56 -28.37 9.61
C SER A 222 2.41 -28.50 11.13
N ALA A 223 3.06 -29.51 11.72
CA ALA A 223 3.04 -29.71 13.16
C ALA A 223 3.77 -28.60 13.92
N MET A 224 4.89 -28.11 13.40
CA MET A 224 5.59 -26.96 13.99
C MET A 224 4.70 -25.72 13.98
N MET A 225 4.04 -25.47 12.86
CA MET A 225 3.16 -24.30 12.68
C MET A 225 1.92 -24.38 13.58
N ALA A 226 1.27 -25.54 13.67
CA ALA A 226 0.14 -25.76 14.57
C ALA A 226 0.53 -25.52 16.05
N GLY A 227 1.73 -25.94 16.46
CA GLY A 227 2.25 -25.72 17.80
C GLY A 227 2.48 -24.25 18.17
N LEU A 228 2.43 -23.33 17.21
CA LEU A 228 2.56 -21.89 17.46
C LEU A 228 1.30 -21.30 18.08
N ILE A 229 0.11 -21.84 17.77
CA ILE A 229 -1.19 -21.18 18.04
C ILE A 229 -1.35 -20.81 19.52
N GLN A 230 -0.88 -21.67 20.43
CA GLN A 230 -1.00 -21.48 21.87
C GLN A 230 -0.25 -20.23 22.38
N ALA A 231 0.97 -19.98 21.89
CA ALA A 231 1.78 -18.81 22.23
C ALA A 231 2.65 -18.40 21.02
N PRO A 232 2.08 -17.68 20.03
CA PRO A 232 2.70 -17.56 18.71
C PRO A 232 4.05 -16.84 18.68
N GLU A 233 4.27 -15.89 19.59
CA GLU A 233 5.57 -15.19 19.69
C GLU A 233 6.62 -16.04 20.39
N GLU A 234 6.25 -16.69 21.50
CA GLU A 234 7.16 -17.48 22.34
C GLU A 234 7.61 -18.76 21.64
N PHE A 235 6.67 -19.45 20.98
CA PHE A 235 6.92 -20.72 20.32
C PHE A 235 7.41 -20.55 18.87
N SER A 236 7.56 -19.30 18.41
CA SER A 236 8.07 -19.00 17.07
C SER A 236 9.47 -19.59 16.88
N PRO A 237 9.75 -20.27 15.75
CA PRO A 237 11.10 -20.72 15.42
C PRO A 237 12.07 -19.56 15.14
N PHE A 238 11.58 -18.33 14.92
CA PHE A 238 12.42 -17.13 14.87
C PHE A 238 12.88 -16.67 16.26
N ALA A 239 12.12 -16.98 17.31
CA ALA A 239 12.49 -16.70 18.70
C ALA A 239 13.33 -17.83 19.29
N SER A 240 12.87 -19.08 19.18
CA SER A 240 13.59 -20.26 19.67
C SER A 240 13.25 -21.51 18.87
N MET A 241 14.18 -21.96 18.03
CA MET A 241 14.05 -23.22 17.29
C MET A 241 13.87 -24.43 18.22
N LYS A 242 14.51 -24.41 19.40
CA LYS A 242 14.41 -25.50 20.38
C LYS A 242 12.97 -25.63 20.91
N LEU A 243 12.35 -24.53 21.32
CA LEU A 243 10.95 -24.54 21.78
C LEU A 243 9.98 -24.89 20.66
N ALA A 244 10.19 -24.33 19.46
CA ALA A 244 9.39 -24.67 18.28
C ALA A 244 9.45 -26.17 17.95
N LYS A 245 10.63 -26.80 18.05
CA LYS A 245 10.80 -28.25 17.88
C LYS A 245 10.14 -29.07 18.98
N GLN A 246 10.15 -28.59 20.23
CA GLN A 246 9.42 -29.24 21.31
C GLN A 246 7.91 -29.21 21.04
N LYS A 247 7.36 -28.06 20.64
CA LYS A 247 5.94 -27.92 20.28
C LYS A 247 5.57 -28.73 19.06
N GLN A 248 6.44 -28.79 18.05
CA GLN A 248 6.30 -29.70 16.91
C GLN A 248 6.12 -31.16 17.39
N LYS A 249 6.97 -31.61 18.32
CA LYS A 249 6.92 -32.97 18.87
C LYS A 249 5.62 -33.24 19.63
N GLU A 250 5.15 -32.28 20.44
CA GLU A 250 3.88 -32.38 21.18
C GLU A 250 2.70 -32.55 20.20
N VAL A 251 2.63 -31.75 19.12
CA VAL A 251 1.57 -31.86 18.11
C VAL A 251 1.64 -33.19 17.36
N LEU A 252 2.84 -33.62 16.93
CA LEU A 252 2.99 -34.92 16.26
C LEU A 252 2.61 -36.08 17.19
N GLY A 253 2.95 -36.01 18.48
CA GLY A 253 2.57 -37.02 19.47
C GLY A 253 1.05 -37.10 19.61
N ARG A 254 0.38 -35.94 19.64
CA ARG A 254 -1.07 -35.88 19.66
C ARG A 254 -1.71 -36.48 18.40
N MET A 255 -1.10 -36.30 17.23
CA MET A 255 -1.56 -36.93 15.98
C MET A 255 -1.40 -38.47 16.00
N ILE A 256 -0.38 -39.01 16.68
CA ILE A 256 -0.27 -40.46 16.94
C ILE A 256 -1.39 -40.92 17.86
N GLU A 257 -1.63 -40.24 18.98
CA GLU A 257 -2.66 -40.63 19.96
C GLU A 257 -4.06 -40.73 19.34
N LEU A 258 -4.34 -39.87 18.35
CA LEU A 258 -5.59 -39.87 17.59
C LEU A 258 -5.60 -40.89 16.43
N ASN A 259 -4.52 -41.64 16.22
CA ASN A 259 -4.31 -42.55 15.10
C ASN A 259 -4.38 -41.88 13.71
N TRP A 260 -3.98 -40.61 13.60
CA TRP A 260 -4.04 -39.85 12.34
C TRP A 260 -2.75 -39.94 11.51
N ILE A 261 -1.67 -40.38 12.15
CA ILE A 261 -0.37 -40.70 11.53
C ILE A 261 0.21 -41.96 12.16
N THR A 262 1.12 -42.60 11.43
CA THR A 262 1.89 -43.77 11.88
C THR A 262 3.13 -43.36 12.68
N GLN A 263 3.68 -44.28 13.46
CA GLN A 263 4.96 -44.07 14.16
C GLN A 263 6.10 -43.72 13.20
N LYS A 264 6.10 -44.34 12.01
CA LYS A 264 7.09 -44.04 10.96
C LYS A 264 6.98 -42.59 10.46
N GLU A 265 5.77 -42.13 10.14
CA GLU A 265 5.54 -40.74 9.71
C GLU A 265 5.94 -39.72 10.79
N TYR A 266 5.71 -40.04 12.06
CA TYR A 266 6.18 -39.24 13.19
C TYR A 266 7.71 -39.14 13.24
N ASP A 267 8.41 -40.28 13.15
CA ASP A 267 9.87 -40.33 13.21
C ASP A 267 10.50 -39.60 12.01
N ASP A 268 9.91 -39.77 10.82
CA ASP A 268 10.33 -39.09 9.59
C ASP A 268 10.09 -37.57 9.69
N ALA A 269 8.94 -37.14 10.22
CA ALA A 269 8.61 -35.72 10.41
C ALA A 269 9.51 -35.02 11.44
N LEU A 270 9.95 -35.73 12.48
CA LEU A 270 10.92 -35.20 13.46
C LEU A 270 12.31 -35.00 12.85
N LYS A 271 12.76 -35.95 12.04
CA LYS A 271 14.06 -35.92 11.35
C LYS A 271 14.09 -34.95 10.18
N GLN A 272 12.92 -34.57 9.65
CA GLN A 272 12.82 -33.65 8.54
C GLN A 272 13.54 -32.31 8.82
N PRO A 273 14.50 -31.90 7.96
CA PRO A 273 15.11 -30.59 8.05
C PRO A 273 14.09 -29.48 7.76
N ILE A 274 13.98 -28.52 8.67
CA ILE A 274 13.10 -27.35 8.53
C ILE A 274 13.94 -26.14 8.11
N LYS A 275 13.71 -25.65 6.89
CA LYS A 275 14.36 -24.43 6.38
C LYS A 275 13.47 -23.24 6.69
N LEU A 276 13.96 -22.32 7.53
CA LEU A 276 13.21 -21.12 7.85
C LEU A 276 13.22 -20.11 6.71
N GLY A 277 12.10 -19.40 6.59
CA GLY A 277 11.96 -18.22 5.76
C GLY A 277 12.43 -16.96 6.48
N LYS A 278 11.68 -15.88 6.33
CA LYS A 278 11.96 -14.57 6.93
C LYS A 278 10.66 -13.88 7.27
N ILE A 279 10.66 -13.05 8.32
CA ILE A 279 9.52 -12.20 8.68
C ILE A 279 9.20 -11.25 7.52
N ARG A 280 7.93 -11.20 7.10
CA ARG A 280 7.48 -10.43 5.93
C ARG A 280 6.64 -9.19 6.23
N SER A 281 6.14 -9.06 7.44
CA SER A 281 5.08 -8.10 7.79
C SER A 281 5.49 -6.63 7.72
N PHE A 282 6.77 -6.30 7.69
CA PHE A 282 7.24 -4.91 7.53
C PHE A 282 8.44 -4.82 6.59
N GLN A 283 8.44 -5.63 5.53
CA GLN A 283 9.49 -5.50 4.52
C GLN A 283 9.35 -4.19 3.76
N GLY A 284 10.47 -3.49 3.59
CA GLY A 284 10.53 -2.28 2.78
C GLY A 284 10.15 -2.54 1.32
N SER A 285 9.77 -1.47 0.62
CA SER A 285 9.42 -1.54 -0.80
C SER A 285 10.65 -1.72 -1.69
N ALA A 286 10.50 -2.52 -2.74
CA ALA A 286 11.51 -2.65 -3.79
C ALA A 286 11.62 -1.40 -4.69
N SER A 287 10.62 -0.52 -4.71
CA SER A 287 10.63 0.74 -5.45
C SER A 287 9.81 1.80 -4.68
N PRO A 288 10.38 2.36 -3.60
CA PRO A 288 9.62 3.16 -2.63
C PRO A 288 8.91 4.39 -3.21
N TYR A 289 9.53 5.12 -4.14
CA TYR A 289 8.87 6.27 -4.79
C TYR A 289 7.62 5.86 -5.57
N ILE A 290 7.65 4.72 -6.25
CA ILE A 290 6.48 4.17 -6.96
C ILE A 290 5.41 3.75 -5.96
N THR A 291 5.76 2.91 -4.99
CA THR A 291 4.78 2.34 -4.07
C THR A 291 4.16 3.40 -3.15
N ASN A 292 4.92 4.42 -2.74
CA ASN A 292 4.38 5.54 -1.96
C ASN A 292 3.43 6.40 -2.81
N THR A 293 3.76 6.65 -4.09
CA THR A 293 2.86 7.37 -5.01
C THR A 293 1.54 6.61 -5.19
N VAL A 294 1.62 5.29 -5.41
CA VAL A 294 0.45 4.41 -5.49
C VAL A 294 -0.34 4.44 -4.18
N ALA A 295 0.32 4.27 -3.03
CA ALA A 295 -0.33 4.30 -1.73
C ALA A 295 -1.07 5.63 -1.46
N GLN A 296 -0.47 6.76 -1.82
CA GLN A 296 -1.09 8.08 -1.72
C GLN A 296 -2.32 8.20 -2.64
N GLU A 297 -2.22 7.72 -3.89
CA GLU A 297 -3.36 7.72 -4.83
C GLU A 297 -4.52 6.85 -4.30
N LEU A 298 -4.22 5.66 -3.80
CA LEU A 298 -5.21 4.75 -3.22
C LEU A 298 -5.84 5.32 -1.96
N ALA A 299 -5.04 5.88 -1.04
CA ALA A 299 -5.54 6.49 0.18
C ALA A 299 -6.44 7.70 -0.11
N LYS A 300 -6.06 8.54 -1.10
CA LYS A 300 -6.86 9.68 -1.54
C LYS A 300 -8.19 9.25 -2.18
N LYS A 301 -8.17 8.18 -2.99
CA LYS A 301 -9.33 7.75 -3.79
C LYS A 301 -10.30 6.84 -3.03
N PHE A 302 -9.78 5.94 -2.20
CA PHE A 302 -10.56 4.89 -1.54
C PHE A 302 -10.53 4.97 0.00
N GLY A 303 -9.73 5.87 0.57
CA GLY A 303 -9.52 5.97 2.01
C GLY A 303 -8.40 5.07 2.54
N ARG A 304 -7.84 5.46 3.68
CA ARG A 304 -6.71 4.75 4.32
C ARG A 304 -7.08 3.34 4.79
N ASP A 305 -8.29 3.13 5.30
CA ASP A 305 -8.74 1.80 5.73
C ASP A 305 -8.83 0.82 4.55
N SER A 306 -9.36 1.25 3.41
CA SER A 306 -9.41 0.43 2.19
C SER A 306 -8.01 0.02 1.73
N LEU A 307 -7.03 0.93 1.78
CA LEU A 307 -5.64 0.62 1.48
C LEU A 307 -5.06 -0.44 2.44
N LEU A 308 -5.30 -0.30 3.75
CA LEU A 308 -4.69 -1.13 4.79
C LEU A 308 -5.40 -2.47 5.03
N LYS A 309 -6.67 -2.60 4.65
CA LYS A 309 -7.53 -3.74 5.01
C LYS A 309 -8.29 -4.32 3.81
N GLY A 310 -8.33 -3.63 2.67
CA GLY A 310 -9.20 -3.97 1.54
C GLY A 310 -8.66 -5.05 0.60
N GLY A 311 -7.46 -5.61 0.84
CA GLY A 311 -6.96 -6.74 0.05
C GLY A 311 -6.73 -6.45 -1.44
N MET A 312 -6.42 -5.21 -1.80
CA MET A 312 -6.30 -4.84 -3.23
C MET A 312 -5.10 -5.55 -3.89
N ARG A 313 -5.23 -5.88 -5.17
CA ARG A 313 -4.12 -6.31 -6.04
C ARG A 313 -3.90 -5.21 -7.06
N VAL A 314 -2.81 -4.46 -6.88
CA VAL A 314 -2.54 -3.22 -7.61
C VAL A 314 -1.44 -3.47 -8.62
N GLN A 315 -1.80 -3.40 -9.89
CA GLN A 315 -0.88 -3.56 -11.01
C GLN A 315 -0.36 -2.18 -11.45
N THR A 316 0.93 -1.91 -11.29
CA THR A 316 1.53 -0.63 -11.70
C THR A 316 1.93 -0.61 -13.18
N THR A 317 2.20 0.58 -13.72
CA THR A 317 2.67 0.82 -15.10
C THR A 317 4.18 0.60 -15.30
N VAL A 318 4.91 0.45 -14.18
CA VAL A 318 6.36 0.50 -14.10
C VAL A 318 6.95 -0.90 -14.14
N ASP A 319 8.03 -1.07 -14.90
CA ASP A 319 8.87 -2.27 -14.86
C ASP A 319 9.98 -2.06 -13.82
N ALA A 320 10.16 -3.00 -12.88
CA ALA A 320 11.11 -2.82 -11.78
C ALA A 320 12.57 -2.68 -12.25
N LYS A 321 12.97 -3.33 -13.36
CA LYS A 321 14.32 -3.17 -13.92
C LYS A 321 14.46 -1.79 -14.56
N PHE A 322 13.44 -1.33 -15.29
CA PHE A 322 13.43 0.00 -15.89
C PHE A 322 13.49 1.11 -14.84
N GLN A 323 12.74 0.98 -13.75
CA GLN A 323 12.81 1.88 -12.59
C GLN A 323 14.20 1.89 -11.95
N ALA A 324 14.82 0.72 -11.76
CA ALA A 324 16.15 0.63 -11.19
C ALA A 324 17.22 1.34 -12.05
N MET A 325 17.09 1.30 -13.38
CA MET A 325 17.97 2.07 -14.29
C MET A 325 17.84 3.58 -14.07
N ALA A 326 16.62 4.08 -13.82
CA ALA A 326 16.38 5.49 -13.52
C ALA A 326 16.99 5.89 -12.18
N GLU A 327 16.79 5.06 -11.14
CA GLU A 327 17.33 5.29 -9.79
C GLU A 327 18.86 5.27 -9.78
N GLU A 328 19.48 4.31 -10.47
CA GLU A 328 20.92 4.26 -10.67
C GLU A 328 21.44 5.50 -11.40
N THR A 329 20.79 5.89 -12.50
CA THR A 329 21.21 7.08 -13.26
C THR A 329 21.16 8.34 -12.40
N VAL A 330 20.12 8.51 -11.58
CA VAL A 330 20.02 9.64 -10.65
C VAL A 330 21.12 9.59 -9.58
N ARG A 331 21.39 8.42 -8.99
CA ARG A 331 22.43 8.26 -7.98
C ARG A 331 23.83 8.58 -8.53
N ASP A 332 24.19 7.98 -9.67
CA ASP A 332 25.50 8.16 -10.28
C ASP A 332 25.75 9.63 -10.67
N TRP A 333 24.72 10.28 -11.25
CA TRP A 333 24.82 11.69 -11.60
C TRP A 333 24.77 12.62 -10.40
N HIS A 334 24.07 12.27 -9.32
CA HIS A 334 24.12 13.03 -8.08
C HIS A 334 25.56 13.14 -7.55
N GLU A 335 26.27 12.00 -7.47
CA GLU A 335 27.67 11.93 -7.03
C GLU A 335 28.59 12.74 -7.96
N LYS A 336 28.39 12.61 -9.28
CA LYS A 336 29.16 13.36 -10.27
C LYS A 336 28.92 14.87 -10.19
N LEU A 337 27.68 15.32 -10.00
CA LEU A 337 27.37 16.74 -9.86
C LEU A 337 27.91 17.30 -8.53
N GLN A 338 27.92 16.50 -7.45
CA GLN A 338 28.58 16.89 -6.20
C GLN A 338 30.08 17.12 -6.40
N SER A 339 30.79 16.23 -7.11
CA SER A 339 32.23 16.42 -7.39
C SER A 339 32.52 17.61 -8.31
N GLN A 340 31.52 18.07 -9.07
CA GLN A 340 31.56 19.30 -9.86
C GLN A 340 31.17 20.57 -9.07
N GLY A 341 30.97 20.46 -7.75
CA GLY A 341 30.70 21.59 -6.86
C GLY A 341 29.22 21.90 -6.62
N LEU A 342 28.28 21.13 -7.19
CA LEU A 342 26.84 21.27 -6.91
C LEU A 342 26.48 20.56 -5.61
N ASN A 343 27.02 21.04 -4.49
CA ASN A 343 26.84 20.43 -3.18
C ASN A 343 25.38 20.46 -2.73
N LYS A 344 24.94 19.42 -2.02
CA LYS A 344 23.56 19.24 -1.51
C LYS A 344 22.47 19.31 -2.60
N ASN A 345 22.83 19.06 -3.86
CA ASN A 345 21.84 18.97 -4.92
C ASN A 345 20.85 17.82 -4.65
N GLN A 346 19.64 18.00 -5.11
CA GLN A 346 18.61 16.99 -5.22
C GLN A 346 18.25 16.85 -6.70
N MET A 347 17.77 15.67 -7.06
CA MET A 347 17.41 15.35 -8.43
C MET A 347 16.08 14.63 -8.47
N ALA A 348 15.34 14.83 -9.55
CA ALA A 348 14.13 14.07 -9.85
C ALA A 348 14.11 13.70 -11.33
N LEU A 349 13.59 12.52 -11.65
CA LEU A 349 13.47 12.01 -13.01
C LEU A 349 12.10 11.37 -13.18
N VAL A 350 11.37 11.77 -14.22
CA VAL A 350 10.09 11.15 -14.60
C VAL A 350 10.13 10.79 -16.07
N SER A 351 9.75 9.55 -16.40
CA SER A 351 9.64 9.07 -17.77
C SER A 351 8.24 8.57 -18.07
N ILE A 352 7.70 8.95 -19.22
CA ILE A 352 6.33 8.66 -19.66
C ILE A 352 6.36 8.15 -21.09
N ASP A 353 5.55 7.14 -21.40
CA ASP A 353 5.31 6.70 -22.78
C ASP A 353 4.29 7.65 -23.45
N PRO A 354 4.67 8.40 -24.50
CA PRO A 354 3.78 9.35 -25.18
C PRO A 354 2.47 8.77 -25.70
N ARG A 355 2.46 7.48 -26.03
CA ARG A 355 1.34 6.82 -26.69
C ARG A 355 0.24 6.44 -25.70
N THR A 356 0.60 6.24 -24.44
CA THR A 356 -0.29 5.75 -23.38
C THR A 356 -0.41 6.70 -22.19
N HIS A 357 0.52 7.66 -22.05
CA HIS A 357 0.74 8.50 -20.88
C HIS A 357 1.03 7.74 -19.59
N PHE A 358 1.33 6.45 -19.67
CA PHE A 358 1.78 5.65 -18.54
C PHE A 358 3.16 6.11 -18.09
N VAL A 359 3.29 6.29 -16.77
CA VAL A 359 4.58 6.55 -16.13
C VAL A 359 5.41 5.27 -16.19
N LYS A 360 6.58 5.34 -16.83
CA LYS A 360 7.51 4.23 -16.99
C LYS A 360 8.60 4.21 -15.91
N ALA A 361 9.00 5.39 -15.42
CA ALA A 361 9.88 5.55 -14.28
C ALA A 361 9.55 6.85 -13.52
N LEU A 362 9.75 6.83 -12.20
CA LEU A 362 9.55 7.99 -11.34
C LEU A 362 10.52 7.93 -10.15
N VAL A 363 11.46 8.87 -10.13
CA VAL A 363 12.47 9.02 -9.07
C VAL A 363 12.28 10.39 -8.43
N GLY A 364 11.96 10.40 -7.13
CA GLY A 364 11.62 11.61 -6.38
C GLY A 364 12.78 12.28 -5.63
N GLY A 365 13.97 11.68 -5.67
CA GLY A 365 15.12 12.14 -4.91
C GLY A 365 16.31 11.19 -5.04
N VAL A 366 17.46 11.65 -4.57
CA VAL A 366 18.76 10.93 -4.71
C VAL A 366 18.93 9.80 -3.70
N ASP A 367 18.28 9.91 -2.54
CA ASP A 367 18.21 8.86 -1.53
C ASP A 367 16.84 8.90 -0.82
N TYR A 368 16.05 7.86 -1.01
CA TYR A 368 14.73 7.72 -0.40
C TYR A 368 14.80 7.57 1.13
N LYS A 369 15.83 6.88 1.66
CA LYS A 369 15.95 6.65 3.11
C LYS A 369 16.27 7.94 3.85
N ALA A 370 17.04 8.82 3.21
CA ALA A 370 17.33 10.15 3.74
C ALA A 370 16.13 11.11 3.61
N SER A 371 15.32 10.97 2.55
CA SER A 371 14.17 11.86 2.30
C SER A 371 13.08 11.15 1.49
N GLU A 372 11.93 10.91 2.11
CA GLU A 372 10.75 10.35 1.42
C GLU A 372 9.98 11.39 0.57
N PHE A 373 10.40 12.66 0.62
CA PHE A 373 9.77 13.75 -0.11
C PHE A 373 9.91 13.53 -1.62
N ASN A 374 8.76 13.37 -2.31
CA ASN A 374 8.76 12.97 -3.71
C ASN A 374 8.79 14.20 -4.62
N ARG A 375 9.99 14.66 -4.97
CA ARG A 375 10.18 15.89 -5.77
C ARG A 375 9.65 15.75 -7.20
N ALA A 376 9.47 14.52 -7.69
CA ALA A 376 8.86 14.28 -9.00
C ALA A 376 7.37 14.65 -9.07
N THR A 377 6.66 14.59 -7.94
CA THR A 377 5.19 14.80 -7.87
C THR A 377 4.75 15.91 -6.92
N GLN A 378 5.59 16.30 -5.97
CA GLN A 378 5.24 17.23 -4.89
C GLN A 378 6.03 18.56 -4.96
N ALA A 379 7.24 18.56 -5.51
CA ALA A 379 8.07 19.77 -5.55
C ALA A 379 7.71 20.63 -6.76
N GLN A 380 7.03 21.75 -6.50
CA GLN A 380 6.81 22.80 -7.49
C GLN A 380 8.07 23.65 -7.64
N ARG A 381 8.70 23.57 -8.80
CA ARG A 381 10.00 24.19 -9.10
C ARG A 381 9.91 25.00 -10.38
N GLN A 382 10.74 26.05 -10.50
CA GLN A 382 10.65 26.91 -11.67
C GLN A 382 11.23 26.22 -12.91
N PRO A 383 10.45 25.95 -13.97
CA PRO A 383 10.91 25.22 -15.15
C PRO A 383 11.88 26.05 -16.00
N GLY A 384 11.94 27.37 -15.78
CA GLY A 384 12.75 28.29 -16.56
C GLY A 384 12.43 28.20 -18.06
N SER A 385 13.46 28.28 -18.89
CA SER A 385 13.32 28.20 -20.35
C SER A 385 12.71 26.90 -20.91
N SER A 386 12.49 25.86 -20.09
CA SER A 386 11.74 24.68 -20.51
C SER A 386 10.23 24.95 -20.63
N PHE A 387 9.75 26.11 -20.21
CA PHE A 387 8.37 26.55 -20.43
C PHE A 387 8.10 27.09 -21.85
N LYS A 388 9.14 27.53 -22.57
CA LYS A 388 9.00 28.21 -23.88
C LYS A 388 8.21 27.41 -24.92
N PRO A 389 8.32 26.07 -25.03
CA PRO A 389 7.53 25.30 -25.99
C PRO A 389 6.02 25.49 -25.85
N PHE A 390 5.49 25.74 -24.66
CA PHE A 390 4.05 26.01 -24.49
C PHE A 390 3.63 27.31 -25.19
N VAL A 391 4.48 28.35 -25.14
CA VAL A 391 4.23 29.62 -25.82
C VAL A 391 4.31 29.46 -27.34
N TYR A 392 5.32 28.75 -27.84
CA TYR A 392 5.47 28.51 -29.27
C TYR A 392 4.36 27.63 -29.82
N TYR A 393 3.96 26.58 -29.11
CA TYR A 393 2.79 25.78 -29.45
C TYR A 393 1.55 26.68 -29.56
N THR A 394 1.29 27.50 -28.54
CA THR A 394 0.13 28.41 -28.52
C THR A 394 0.14 29.33 -29.74
N ALA A 395 1.30 29.85 -30.12
CA ALA A 395 1.48 30.67 -31.31
C ALA A 395 1.18 29.90 -32.61
N PHE A 396 1.68 28.67 -32.74
CA PHE A 396 1.43 27.82 -33.90
C PHE A 396 -0.05 27.42 -34.02
N ALA A 397 -0.71 27.15 -32.90
CA ALA A 397 -2.12 26.82 -32.85
C ALA A 397 -3.04 27.95 -33.35
N THR A 398 -2.56 29.21 -33.36
CA THR A 398 -3.30 30.32 -33.98
C THR A 398 -3.32 30.30 -35.51
N GLY A 399 -2.48 29.49 -36.15
CA GLY A 399 -2.27 29.48 -37.61
C GLY A 399 -1.39 30.63 -38.13
N LYS A 400 -1.23 31.72 -37.37
CA LYS A 400 -0.48 32.95 -37.78
C LYS A 400 1.02 32.76 -37.84
N TYR A 401 1.56 31.83 -37.05
CA TYR A 401 3.00 31.60 -36.93
C TYR A 401 3.37 30.20 -37.42
N ALA A 402 4.60 30.07 -37.89
CA ALA A 402 5.24 28.82 -38.31
C ALA A 402 6.68 28.77 -37.77
N PRO A 403 7.33 27.60 -37.76
CA PRO A 403 8.71 27.44 -37.29
C PRO A 403 9.71 28.47 -37.83
N ASP A 404 9.56 28.88 -39.09
CA ASP A 404 10.48 29.80 -39.76
C ASP A 404 9.94 31.25 -39.83
N SER A 405 8.83 31.55 -39.15
CA SER A 405 8.35 32.93 -38.98
C SER A 405 9.40 33.80 -38.28
N THR A 406 9.55 35.03 -38.76
CA THR A 406 10.49 36.00 -38.20
C THR A 406 10.00 36.58 -36.88
N VAL A 407 10.90 36.62 -35.90
CA VAL A 407 10.73 37.28 -34.60
C VAL A 407 11.91 38.23 -34.34
N ILE A 408 11.67 39.30 -33.57
CA ILE A 408 12.65 40.36 -33.37
C ILE A 408 13.23 40.32 -31.95
N ASP A 409 14.50 39.98 -31.85
CA ASP A 409 15.31 40.08 -30.64
C ASP A 409 16.00 41.45 -30.56
N ALA A 410 15.28 42.41 -29.98
CA ALA A 410 15.71 43.80 -29.82
C ALA A 410 15.18 44.35 -28.49
N PRO A 411 15.83 45.38 -27.89
CA PRO A 411 15.43 45.96 -26.62
C PRO A 411 13.92 46.22 -26.54
N VAL A 412 13.32 45.89 -25.40
CA VAL A 412 11.91 46.15 -25.13
C VAL A 412 11.75 46.41 -23.64
N SER A 413 10.70 47.16 -23.29
CA SER A 413 10.31 47.35 -21.89
C SER A 413 8.81 47.24 -21.75
N TYR A 414 8.38 46.77 -20.59
CA TYR A 414 6.98 46.58 -20.26
C TYR A 414 6.67 47.27 -18.94
N GLN A 415 5.44 47.78 -18.80
CA GLN A 415 4.94 48.27 -17.52
C GLN A 415 4.81 47.10 -16.54
N ASP A 416 5.28 47.29 -15.31
CA ASP A 416 5.19 46.32 -14.21
C ASP A 416 4.83 47.06 -12.91
N GLY A 417 3.52 47.22 -12.69
CA GLY A 417 3.00 48.14 -11.67
C GLY A 417 3.50 49.58 -11.90
N ASN A 418 4.14 50.16 -10.88
CA ASN A 418 4.76 51.49 -10.96
C ASN A 418 6.16 51.48 -11.57
N ASN A 419 6.72 50.30 -11.84
CA ASN A 419 8.06 50.12 -12.39
C ASN A 419 8.03 49.74 -13.88
N ARG A 420 9.21 49.77 -14.52
CA ARG A 420 9.41 49.23 -15.87
C ARG A 420 10.25 47.97 -15.80
N TYR A 421 9.76 46.90 -16.40
CA TYR A 421 10.50 45.66 -16.58
C TYR A 421 11.26 45.67 -17.91
N PHE A 422 12.58 45.46 -17.84
CA PHE A 422 13.48 45.37 -19.00
C PHE A 422 14.01 43.95 -19.12
N PRO A 423 13.32 43.05 -19.86
CA PRO A 423 13.79 41.68 -20.04
C PRO A 423 15.13 41.64 -20.75
N ARG A 424 15.99 40.71 -20.33
CA ARG A 424 17.33 40.50 -20.90
C ARG A 424 17.50 39.07 -21.38
N ASN A 425 18.30 38.91 -22.44
CA ASN A 425 18.82 37.61 -22.82
C ASN A 425 19.94 37.19 -21.86
N TYR A 426 20.18 35.89 -21.77
CA TYR A 426 21.16 35.33 -20.82
C TYR A 426 22.58 35.85 -21.07
N ASP A 427 22.95 36.04 -22.33
CA ASP A 427 24.24 36.59 -22.76
C ASP A 427 24.29 38.14 -22.76
N GLY A 428 23.20 38.80 -22.40
CA GLY A 428 23.08 40.27 -22.41
C GLY A 428 22.95 40.92 -23.79
N GLY A 429 23.18 40.18 -24.88
CA GLY A 429 23.16 40.71 -26.26
C GLY A 429 21.79 40.67 -26.94
N PHE A 430 21.76 41.15 -28.18
CA PHE A 430 20.60 41.11 -29.09
C PHE A 430 21.01 40.53 -30.44
N ALA A 431 20.18 39.66 -31.01
CA ALA A 431 20.45 38.99 -32.29
C ALA A 431 19.67 39.58 -33.48
N GLY A 432 18.84 40.60 -33.27
CA GLY A 432 18.03 41.21 -34.31
C GLY A 432 16.92 40.29 -34.82
N ALA A 433 16.64 40.32 -36.13
CA ALA A 433 15.64 39.48 -36.76
C ALA A 433 16.13 38.02 -36.87
N MET A 434 15.30 37.06 -36.46
CA MET A 434 15.62 35.64 -36.52
C MET A 434 14.36 34.79 -36.67
N SER A 435 14.49 33.53 -37.07
CA SER A 435 13.34 32.60 -37.08
C SER A 435 12.96 32.15 -35.67
N ILE A 436 11.70 31.75 -35.47
CA ILE A 436 11.24 31.09 -34.23
C ILE A 436 12.11 29.86 -33.91
N ARG A 437 12.43 29.04 -34.92
CA ARG A 437 13.35 27.89 -34.79
C ARG A 437 14.69 28.27 -34.17
N LYS A 438 15.34 29.31 -34.72
CA LYS A 438 16.63 29.79 -34.21
C LYS A 438 16.48 30.42 -32.82
N ALA A 439 15.41 31.15 -32.58
CA ALA A 439 15.12 31.75 -31.28
C ALA A 439 14.94 30.70 -30.17
N LEU A 440 14.25 29.58 -30.44
CA LEU A 440 14.14 28.47 -29.49
C LEU A 440 15.46 27.71 -29.33
N ALA A 441 16.18 27.41 -30.43
CA ALA A 441 17.47 26.71 -30.40
C ALA A 441 18.48 27.41 -29.49
N GLN A 442 18.61 28.73 -29.66
CA GLN A 442 19.46 29.60 -28.83
C GLN A 442 18.80 30.02 -27.51
N SER A 443 17.55 29.59 -27.27
CA SER A 443 16.77 29.88 -26.08
C SER A 443 16.70 31.39 -25.75
N ARG A 444 16.48 32.24 -26.75
CA ARG A 444 16.36 33.71 -26.57
C ARG A 444 15.14 34.06 -25.72
N ASN A 445 15.27 35.02 -24.80
CA ASN A 445 14.22 35.39 -23.85
C ASN A 445 13.26 36.41 -24.44
N ILE A 446 13.79 37.43 -25.11
CA ILE A 446 12.99 38.57 -25.56
C ILE A 446 11.99 38.18 -26.66
N PRO A 447 12.36 37.40 -27.70
CA PRO A 447 11.41 36.99 -28.73
C PRO A 447 10.21 36.22 -28.18
N VAL A 448 10.41 35.30 -27.25
CA VAL A 448 9.32 34.50 -26.68
C VAL A 448 8.40 35.33 -25.77
N ILE A 449 8.92 36.35 -25.09
CA ILE A 449 8.08 37.28 -24.31
C ILE A 449 7.20 38.10 -25.24
N LYS A 450 7.78 38.68 -26.30
CA LYS A 450 7.02 39.44 -27.31
C LYS A 450 5.94 38.56 -27.94
N LEU A 451 6.29 37.32 -28.29
CA LEU A 451 5.35 36.37 -28.86
C LEU A 451 4.23 36.01 -27.88
N GLY A 452 4.56 35.72 -26.61
CA GLY A 452 3.59 35.45 -25.55
C GLY A 452 2.59 36.59 -25.35
N LYS A 453 3.06 37.85 -25.39
CA LYS A 453 2.16 39.02 -25.33
C LYS A 453 1.30 39.17 -26.59
N SER A 454 1.85 38.88 -27.77
CA SER A 454 1.11 38.92 -29.05
C SER A 454 -0.04 37.90 -29.08
N VAL A 455 0.23 36.65 -28.65
CA VAL A 455 -0.79 35.59 -28.64
C VAL A 455 -1.77 35.72 -27.47
N GLY A 456 -1.31 36.33 -26.37
CA GLY A 456 -2.06 36.51 -25.12
C GLY A 456 -1.69 35.45 -24.08
N MET A 457 -1.26 35.90 -22.89
CA MET A 457 -0.81 35.00 -21.81
C MET A 457 -1.90 34.05 -21.33
N ASN A 458 -3.17 34.48 -21.29
CA ASN A 458 -4.28 33.61 -20.90
C ASN A 458 -4.44 32.40 -21.82
N LYS A 459 -4.17 32.53 -23.13
CA LYS A 459 -4.20 31.39 -24.07
C LYS A 459 -3.05 30.41 -23.84
N VAL A 460 -1.89 30.93 -23.41
CA VAL A 460 -0.77 30.08 -22.98
C VAL A 460 -1.14 29.29 -21.72
N ILE A 461 -1.78 29.95 -20.75
CA ILE A 461 -2.27 29.30 -19.54
C ILE A 461 -3.31 28.22 -19.89
N GLU A 462 -4.28 28.55 -20.74
CA GLU A 462 -5.30 27.60 -21.22
C GLU A 462 -4.66 26.37 -21.87
N THR A 463 -3.66 26.57 -22.73
CA THR A 463 -2.87 25.48 -23.31
C THR A 463 -2.23 24.61 -22.22
N CYS A 464 -1.60 25.22 -21.22
CA CYS A 464 -1.01 24.48 -20.09
C CYS A 464 -2.05 23.69 -19.29
N ARG A 465 -3.26 24.25 -19.07
CA ARG A 465 -4.36 23.55 -18.40
C ARG A 465 -4.85 22.36 -19.22
N THR A 466 -5.02 22.52 -20.53
CA THR A 466 -5.37 21.43 -21.46
C THR A 466 -4.35 20.31 -21.42
N LEU A 467 -3.06 20.65 -21.29
CA LEU A 467 -1.96 19.69 -21.16
C LEU A 467 -1.86 19.00 -19.79
N GLY A 468 -2.70 19.38 -18.82
CA GLY A 468 -2.71 18.76 -17.49
C GLY A 468 -1.79 19.42 -16.46
N ILE A 469 -1.24 20.61 -16.72
CA ILE A 469 -0.50 21.38 -15.73
C ILE A 469 -1.51 22.03 -14.77
N MET A 470 -1.57 21.56 -13.54
CA MET A 470 -2.51 22.00 -12.50
C MET A 470 -1.88 22.95 -11.48
N SER A 471 -0.56 23.06 -11.47
CA SER A 471 0.15 24.03 -10.62
C SER A 471 -0.34 25.48 -10.83
N PRO A 472 -0.32 26.35 -9.79
CA PRO A 472 -0.78 27.74 -9.88
C PRO A 472 -0.03 28.54 -10.96
N MET A 473 -0.75 29.38 -11.72
CA MET A 473 -0.19 30.10 -12.86
C MET A 473 -0.90 31.45 -13.04
N GLU A 474 -0.11 32.51 -13.16
CA GLU A 474 -0.59 33.89 -13.36
C GLU A 474 -0.12 34.44 -14.71
N PRO A 475 -0.92 35.28 -15.39
CA PRO A 475 -0.60 35.82 -16.73
C PRO A 475 0.40 37.00 -16.70
N VAL A 476 1.52 36.82 -16.00
CA VAL A 476 2.57 37.86 -15.86
C VAL A 476 3.50 37.93 -17.07
N THR A 477 4.16 39.07 -17.27
CA THR A 477 5.08 39.29 -18.42
C THR A 477 6.25 38.29 -18.44
N SER A 478 6.67 37.79 -17.27
CA SER A 478 7.75 36.80 -17.12
C SER A 478 7.29 35.35 -17.31
N LEU A 479 5.99 35.09 -17.48
CA LEU A 479 5.46 33.72 -17.65
C LEU A 479 6.16 32.93 -18.76
N PRO A 480 6.43 33.49 -19.97
CA PRO A 480 7.17 32.78 -21.03
C PRO A 480 8.56 32.28 -20.65
N LEU A 481 9.14 32.81 -19.57
CA LEU A 481 10.43 32.39 -19.04
C LEU A 481 10.31 31.34 -17.94
N GLY A 482 9.09 30.86 -17.64
CA GLY A 482 8.85 29.85 -16.61
C GLY A 482 8.86 30.38 -15.19
N ALA A 483 8.34 31.60 -14.97
CA ALA A 483 8.22 32.22 -13.64
C ALA A 483 7.07 31.63 -12.80
N ILE A 484 6.95 30.30 -12.76
CA ILE A 484 5.88 29.53 -12.10
C ILE A 484 6.47 28.27 -11.46
N GLY A 485 5.84 27.70 -10.45
CA GLY A 485 6.24 26.38 -9.93
C GLY A 485 5.50 25.25 -10.66
N VAL A 486 6.22 24.25 -11.17
CA VAL A 486 5.63 23.03 -11.76
C VAL A 486 6.39 21.80 -11.29
N THR A 487 5.75 20.64 -11.37
CA THR A 487 6.38 19.35 -11.02
C THR A 487 7.04 18.70 -12.25
N PRO A 488 8.06 17.85 -12.06
CA PRO A 488 8.62 17.03 -13.13
C PRO A 488 7.59 16.14 -13.84
N LEU A 489 6.61 15.60 -13.09
CA LEU A 489 5.53 14.79 -13.67
C LEU A 489 4.66 15.60 -14.63
N GLU A 490 4.25 16.82 -14.26
CA GLU A 490 3.47 17.72 -15.13
C GLU A 490 4.24 18.05 -16.42
N MET A 491 5.55 18.37 -16.29
CA MET A 491 6.39 18.70 -17.44
C MET A 491 6.58 17.50 -18.39
N ALA A 492 6.87 16.30 -17.85
CA ALA A 492 6.99 15.09 -18.65
C ALA A 492 5.68 14.75 -19.37
N SER A 493 4.54 14.86 -18.68
CA SER A 493 3.22 14.54 -19.24
C SER A 493 2.85 15.49 -20.37
N ALA A 494 3.07 16.79 -20.18
CA ALA A 494 2.77 17.80 -21.18
C ALA A 494 3.64 17.65 -22.45
N TYR A 495 4.95 17.36 -22.28
CA TYR A 495 5.84 17.11 -23.41
C TYR A 495 5.49 15.81 -24.16
N ALA A 496 5.01 14.79 -23.43
CA ALA A 496 4.55 13.54 -24.01
C ALA A 496 3.36 13.76 -24.95
N THR A 497 2.46 14.67 -24.62
CA THR A 497 1.34 15.07 -25.50
C THR A 497 1.83 15.73 -26.80
N PHE A 498 2.87 16.57 -26.76
CA PHE A 498 3.48 17.10 -27.99
C PHE A 498 4.09 15.99 -28.85
N ALA A 499 4.83 15.07 -28.22
CA ALA A 499 5.47 13.94 -28.90
C ALA A 499 4.46 12.98 -29.55
N ASN A 500 3.23 12.94 -29.02
CA ASN A 500 2.11 12.18 -29.57
C ASN A 500 1.13 13.06 -30.39
N TYR A 501 1.60 14.16 -30.96
CA TYR A 501 0.86 15.04 -31.87
C TYR A 501 -0.51 15.51 -31.32
N GLY A 502 -0.55 15.76 -30.01
CA GLY A 502 -1.72 16.28 -29.32
C GLY A 502 -2.68 15.24 -28.75
N TRP A 503 -2.38 13.95 -28.87
CA TRP A 503 -3.11 12.90 -28.18
C TRP A 503 -2.65 12.78 -26.73
N GLN A 504 -3.61 12.74 -25.80
CA GLN A 504 -3.36 12.66 -24.37
C GLN A 504 -4.28 11.66 -23.67
N SER A 505 -3.71 10.87 -22.76
CA SER A 505 -4.44 10.18 -21.69
C SER A 505 -4.03 10.76 -20.32
N PRO A 506 -4.85 10.62 -19.27
CA PRO A 506 -4.41 10.95 -17.91
C PRO A 506 -3.17 10.14 -17.53
N SER A 507 -2.10 10.80 -17.09
CA SER A 507 -0.90 10.12 -16.61
C SER A 507 -1.17 9.39 -15.29
N THR A 508 -0.72 8.14 -15.20
CA THR A 508 -0.91 7.31 -14.01
C THR A 508 0.27 6.36 -13.80
N VAL A 509 0.47 5.95 -12.54
CA VAL A 509 1.38 4.86 -12.14
C VAL A 509 0.64 3.53 -11.94
N ILE A 510 -0.69 3.52 -12.05
CA ILE A 510 -1.56 2.34 -11.84
C ILE A 510 -2.20 1.95 -13.16
N VAL A 511 -2.04 0.70 -13.58
CA VAL A 511 -2.76 0.12 -14.73
C VAL A 511 -4.14 -0.35 -14.29
N ARG A 512 -4.21 -1.17 -13.24
CA ARG A 512 -5.44 -1.84 -12.81
C ARG A 512 -5.39 -2.15 -11.33
N ILE A 513 -6.55 -2.15 -10.70
CA ILE A 513 -6.76 -2.62 -9.32
C ILE A 513 -7.86 -3.68 -9.35
N THR A 514 -7.61 -4.82 -8.72
CA THR A 514 -8.65 -5.80 -8.39
C THR A 514 -8.78 -5.97 -6.88
N ASP A 515 -9.89 -6.54 -6.43
CA ASP A 515 -9.97 -7.12 -5.09
C ASP A 515 -9.23 -8.47 -5.02
N SER A 516 -9.29 -9.14 -3.87
CA SER A 516 -8.69 -10.46 -3.66
C SER A 516 -9.40 -11.59 -4.41
N ALA A 517 -10.67 -11.40 -4.82
CA ALA A 517 -11.45 -12.34 -5.61
C ALA A 517 -11.24 -12.18 -7.13
N GLY A 518 -10.57 -11.11 -7.57
CA GLY A 518 -10.27 -10.82 -8.98
C GLY A 518 -11.27 -9.86 -9.65
N ASN A 519 -12.23 -9.30 -8.91
CA ASN A 519 -13.14 -8.30 -9.44
C ASN A 519 -12.42 -6.98 -9.66
N VAL A 520 -12.72 -6.28 -10.76
CA VAL A 520 -12.05 -5.02 -11.12
C VAL A 520 -12.61 -3.86 -10.32
N ILE A 521 -11.73 -3.18 -9.57
CA ILE A 521 -12.04 -1.95 -8.83
C ILE A 521 -11.70 -0.71 -9.69
N LEU A 522 -10.57 -0.77 -10.41
CA LEU A 522 -10.10 0.32 -11.28
C LEU A 522 -9.42 -0.24 -12.51
N ASP A 523 -9.70 0.36 -13.67
CA ASP A 523 -9.01 0.09 -14.93
C ASP A 523 -8.63 1.42 -15.59
N ASN A 524 -7.32 1.68 -15.65
CA ASN A 524 -6.73 2.85 -16.27
C ASN A 524 -6.18 2.53 -17.66
N THR A 525 -6.73 1.54 -18.37
CA THR A 525 -6.43 1.31 -19.78
C THR A 525 -6.50 2.65 -20.54
N PRO A 526 -5.46 3.03 -21.31
CA PRO A 526 -5.38 4.36 -21.91
C PRO A 526 -6.57 4.64 -22.83
N LYS A 527 -7.16 5.83 -22.69
CA LYS A 527 -8.26 6.33 -23.51
C LYS A 527 -7.83 7.67 -24.12
N PRO A 528 -6.95 7.65 -25.14
CA PRO A 528 -6.35 8.86 -25.67
C PRO A 528 -7.41 9.75 -26.31
N LYS A 529 -7.31 11.05 -26.04
CA LYS A 529 -8.12 12.10 -26.66
C LYS A 529 -7.21 13.10 -27.34
N GLN A 530 -7.61 13.58 -28.52
CA GLN A 530 -6.90 14.65 -29.21
C GLN A 530 -7.29 15.98 -28.56
N VAL A 531 -6.36 16.55 -27.79
CA VAL A 531 -6.58 17.78 -27.02
C VAL A 531 -5.82 18.97 -27.60
N LEU A 532 -4.81 18.73 -28.43
CA LEU A 532 -4.04 19.75 -29.12
C LEU A 532 -4.10 19.57 -30.63
N ASP A 533 -3.97 20.67 -31.37
CA ASP A 533 -3.77 20.67 -32.81
C ASP A 533 -2.50 19.86 -33.22
N PRO A 534 -2.62 18.89 -34.14
CA PRO A 534 -1.51 18.03 -34.55
C PRO A 534 -0.38 18.75 -35.28
N TRP A 535 -0.71 19.72 -36.14
CA TRP A 535 0.30 20.46 -36.89
C TRP A 535 1.11 21.36 -35.96
N ALA A 536 0.46 22.06 -35.04
CA ALA A 536 1.13 22.88 -34.03
C ALA A 536 2.00 22.03 -33.09
N SER A 537 1.54 20.82 -32.74
CA SER A 537 2.31 19.86 -31.94
C SER A 537 3.55 19.38 -32.69
N ALA A 538 3.39 18.97 -33.96
CA ALA A 538 4.50 18.56 -34.82
C ALA A 538 5.50 19.72 -35.05
N ALA A 539 5.02 20.94 -35.26
CA ALA A 539 5.84 22.14 -35.42
C ALA A 539 6.64 22.46 -34.15
N THR A 540 6.04 22.23 -32.97
CA THR A 540 6.71 22.39 -31.67
C THR A 540 7.83 21.37 -31.49
N ILE A 541 7.55 20.09 -31.78
CA ILE A 541 8.58 19.04 -31.75
C ILE A 541 9.70 19.34 -32.76
N ASP A 542 9.36 19.77 -33.97
CA ASP A 542 10.31 20.09 -35.03
C ASP A 542 11.30 21.20 -34.60
N ILE A 543 10.82 22.32 -34.04
CA ILE A 543 11.74 23.35 -33.51
C ILE A 543 12.49 22.90 -32.25
N MET A 544 11.99 21.92 -31.49
CA MET A 544 12.70 21.34 -30.35
C MET A 544 13.84 20.41 -30.78
N THR A 545 13.83 19.87 -32.00
CA THR A 545 14.98 19.11 -32.53
C THR A 545 16.22 20.01 -32.70
N SER A 546 16.04 21.27 -33.14
CA SER A 546 17.17 22.20 -33.33
C SER A 546 17.85 22.59 -32.01
N VAL A 547 17.12 22.53 -30.89
CA VAL A 547 17.72 22.71 -29.56
C VAL A 547 18.79 21.65 -29.29
N MET A 548 18.58 20.42 -29.76
CA MET A 548 19.48 19.30 -29.52
C MET A 548 20.62 19.21 -30.55
N THR A 549 20.39 19.64 -31.80
CA THR A 549 21.40 19.54 -32.87
C THR A 549 22.35 20.74 -32.91
N GLU A 550 21.81 21.95 -32.80
CA GLU A 550 22.59 23.20 -32.97
C GLU A 550 22.48 24.16 -31.77
N GLY A 551 21.56 23.90 -30.84
CA GLY A 551 21.22 24.80 -29.74
C GLY A 551 21.77 24.44 -28.37
N THR A 552 21.05 24.89 -27.34
CA THR A 552 21.43 24.77 -25.91
C THR A 552 21.41 23.34 -25.37
N GLY A 553 20.81 22.38 -26.07
CA GLY A 553 20.60 21.00 -25.63
C GLY A 553 21.56 19.97 -26.23
N LYS A 554 22.67 20.38 -26.87
CA LYS A 554 23.64 19.47 -27.50
C LYS A 554 24.14 18.34 -26.59
N GLY A 555 24.26 18.61 -25.28
CA GLY A 555 24.65 17.60 -24.29
C GLY A 555 23.68 16.43 -24.14
N ALA A 556 22.44 16.57 -24.62
CA ALA A 556 21.43 15.51 -24.63
C ALA A 556 21.40 14.68 -25.92
N ALA A 557 22.23 14.99 -26.93
CA ALA A 557 22.21 14.29 -28.20
C ALA A 557 22.47 12.78 -28.02
N ILE A 558 21.62 11.97 -28.65
CA ILE A 558 21.70 10.50 -28.73
C ILE A 558 21.65 10.08 -30.21
N ASN A 559 22.09 8.86 -30.53
CA ASN A 559 22.13 8.33 -31.90
C ASN A 559 20.74 7.96 -32.46
N ARG A 560 19.74 8.81 -32.26
CA ARG A 560 18.37 8.66 -32.79
C ARG A 560 17.63 10.01 -32.78
N PRO A 561 16.57 10.16 -33.61
CA PRO A 561 15.73 11.36 -33.61
C PRO A 561 15.21 11.67 -32.20
N SER A 562 15.52 12.87 -31.73
CA SER A 562 15.15 13.33 -30.39
C SER A 562 14.87 14.84 -30.43
N ALA A 563 13.98 15.28 -29.55
CA ALA A 563 13.59 16.66 -29.38
C ALA A 563 13.58 17.00 -27.90
N GLY A 564 13.95 18.23 -27.51
CA GLY A 564 13.98 18.57 -26.10
C GLY A 564 14.20 20.04 -25.83
N LYS A 565 14.16 20.40 -24.55
CA LYS A 565 14.41 21.75 -24.10
C LYS A 565 15.10 21.81 -22.75
N THR A 566 16.13 22.65 -22.70
CA THR A 566 16.81 23.07 -21.47
C THR A 566 15.98 24.08 -20.69
N GLY A 567 16.01 23.97 -19.36
CA GLY A 567 15.52 24.98 -18.44
C GLY A 567 16.63 25.43 -17.50
N THR A 568 16.79 26.75 -17.36
CA THR A 568 17.66 27.37 -16.37
C THR A 568 16.93 28.58 -15.82
N THR A 569 16.83 28.67 -14.49
CA THR A 569 16.32 29.86 -13.81
C THR A 569 17.38 30.95 -13.76
N SER A 570 16.99 32.24 -13.78
CA SER A 570 17.95 33.35 -13.72
C SER A 570 18.77 33.37 -12.42
N SER A 571 18.23 32.79 -11.34
CA SER A 571 18.94 32.63 -10.07
C SER A 571 19.71 31.31 -9.95
N GLU A 572 19.74 30.48 -11.00
CA GLU A 572 20.46 29.20 -11.06
C GLU A 572 20.13 28.26 -9.89
N LYS A 573 18.88 28.32 -9.42
CA LYS A 573 18.35 27.50 -8.31
C LYS A 573 17.79 26.18 -8.82
N ASP A 574 17.15 26.25 -9.98
CA ASP A 574 16.55 25.13 -10.68
C ASP A 574 17.09 25.05 -12.10
N ILE A 575 17.55 23.86 -12.47
CA ILE A 575 17.99 23.51 -13.82
C ILE A 575 17.28 22.24 -14.27
N TRP A 576 16.93 22.20 -15.56
CA TRP A 576 16.07 21.19 -16.15
C TRP A 576 16.55 20.75 -17.51
N PHE A 577 16.19 19.53 -17.84
CA PHE A 577 16.08 19.10 -19.23
C PHE A 577 14.83 18.24 -19.40
N VAL A 578 13.99 18.60 -20.37
CA VAL A 578 12.83 17.80 -20.75
C VAL A 578 12.98 17.44 -22.21
N GLY A 579 13.08 16.14 -22.49
CA GLY A 579 13.35 15.64 -23.83
C GLY A 579 12.53 14.40 -24.14
N THR A 580 12.37 14.12 -25.43
CA THR A 580 11.52 13.05 -25.93
C THR A 580 12.10 12.41 -27.19
N VAL A 581 11.82 11.11 -27.31
CA VAL A 581 11.75 10.37 -28.58
C VAL A 581 10.26 10.00 -28.80
N PRO A 582 9.85 9.47 -29.97
CA PRO A 582 8.46 9.06 -30.18
C PRO A 582 7.92 8.07 -29.12
N GLN A 583 8.80 7.23 -28.57
CA GLN A 583 8.42 6.16 -27.63
C GLN A 583 8.56 6.51 -26.15
N LEU A 584 9.26 7.60 -25.79
CA LEU A 584 9.55 7.91 -24.39
C LEU A 584 9.88 9.40 -24.23
N THR A 585 9.16 10.06 -23.32
CA THR A 585 9.44 11.42 -22.84
C THR A 585 10.01 11.35 -21.43
N THR A 586 11.07 12.10 -21.15
CA THR A 586 11.69 12.16 -19.83
C THR A 586 11.96 13.61 -19.42
N ALA A 587 11.52 13.97 -18.21
CA ALA A 587 11.87 15.20 -17.53
C ALA A 587 12.90 14.92 -16.42
N VAL A 588 13.96 15.71 -16.38
CA VAL A 588 14.98 15.69 -15.32
C VAL A 588 15.07 17.08 -14.72
N TRP A 589 15.05 17.13 -13.38
CA TRP A 589 15.26 18.33 -12.59
C TRP A 589 16.44 18.15 -11.65
N VAL A 590 17.22 19.22 -11.47
CA VAL A 590 18.23 19.34 -10.42
C VAL A 590 18.06 20.69 -9.71
N GLY A 591 18.11 20.67 -8.38
CA GLY A 591 17.96 21.86 -7.54
C GLY A 591 18.30 21.57 -6.09
N ARG A 592 17.91 22.48 -5.18
CA ARG A 592 18.13 22.31 -3.74
C ARG A 592 16.84 22.52 -2.97
N ASP A 593 16.62 21.76 -1.90
CA ASP A 593 15.43 21.90 -1.06
C ASP A 593 15.34 23.27 -0.38
N ASP A 594 16.47 23.81 0.05
CA ASP A 594 16.55 25.15 0.64
C ASP A 594 16.42 26.29 -0.39
N SER A 595 16.23 25.97 -1.68
CA SER A 595 16.05 26.92 -2.77
C SER A 595 17.16 27.96 -2.88
N LYS A 596 18.37 27.61 -2.43
CA LYS A 596 19.59 28.38 -2.70
C LYS A 596 20.12 28.07 -4.10
N GLN A 597 20.98 28.95 -4.60
CA GLN A 597 21.68 28.76 -5.87
C GLN A 597 22.49 27.45 -5.84
N LEU A 598 22.52 26.73 -6.95
CA LEU A 598 23.29 25.49 -7.08
C LEU A 598 24.80 25.76 -7.15
N ALA A 599 25.19 26.55 -8.15
CA ALA A 599 26.53 27.05 -8.38
C ALA A 599 26.45 28.15 -9.45
N SER A 600 27.41 29.08 -9.44
CA SER A 600 27.54 30.09 -10.50
C SER A 600 27.74 29.42 -11.86
N GLY A 601 26.91 29.75 -12.86
CA GLY A 601 26.99 29.18 -14.20
C GLY A 601 26.41 27.77 -14.33
N ALA A 602 25.67 27.28 -13.32
CA ALA A 602 24.97 26.01 -13.43
C ALA A 602 23.84 26.11 -14.48
N THR A 603 23.91 25.27 -15.52
CA THR A 603 22.93 25.28 -16.61
C THR A 603 22.31 23.91 -16.88
N GLY A 604 21.05 23.90 -17.32
CA GLY A 604 20.37 22.68 -17.76
C GLY A 604 21.08 21.98 -18.92
N GLY A 605 21.71 22.73 -19.83
CA GLY A 605 22.41 22.19 -20.99
C GLY A 605 23.71 21.45 -20.65
N GLY A 606 24.54 22.02 -19.77
CA GLY A 606 25.82 21.42 -19.38
C GLY A 606 25.68 20.31 -18.33
N MET A 607 24.75 20.46 -17.39
CA MET A 607 24.66 19.59 -16.21
C MET A 607 23.53 18.58 -16.26
N VAL A 608 22.38 18.91 -16.86
CA VAL A 608 21.18 18.05 -16.82
C VAL A 608 20.94 17.29 -18.13
N ALA A 609 21.24 17.90 -19.27
CA ALA A 609 21.12 17.26 -20.57
C ALA A 609 21.92 15.94 -20.67
N PRO A 610 23.15 15.84 -20.12
CA PRO A 610 23.87 14.57 -20.07
C PRO A 610 23.21 13.49 -19.18
N VAL A 611 22.53 13.87 -18.09
CA VAL A 611 21.76 12.94 -17.25
C VAL A 611 20.65 12.29 -18.07
N TRP A 612 19.91 13.12 -18.82
CA TRP A 612 18.88 12.66 -19.74
C TRP A 612 19.46 11.73 -20.81
N ARG A 613 20.59 12.12 -21.43
CA ARG A 613 21.26 11.31 -22.47
C ARG A 613 21.62 9.92 -21.96
N ASP A 614 22.26 9.84 -20.80
CA ASP A 614 22.76 8.59 -20.24
C ASP A 614 21.60 7.67 -19.85
N PHE A 615 20.55 8.21 -19.21
CA PHE A 615 19.32 7.45 -18.93
C PHE A 615 18.66 6.95 -20.21
N MET A 616 18.42 7.83 -21.18
CA MET A 616 17.70 7.48 -22.42
C MET A 616 18.48 6.50 -23.28
N THR A 617 19.81 6.57 -23.28
CA THR A 617 20.68 5.60 -23.99
C THR A 617 20.55 4.20 -23.38
N LYS A 618 20.53 4.09 -22.04
CA LYS A 618 20.28 2.83 -21.33
C LYS A 618 18.85 2.33 -21.58
N ALA A 619 17.86 3.20 -21.39
CA ALA A 619 16.43 2.90 -21.47
C ALA A 619 15.96 2.45 -22.87
N LEU A 620 16.61 2.95 -23.93
CA LEU A 620 16.22 2.71 -25.32
C LEU A 620 17.13 1.73 -26.07
N LYS A 621 18.09 1.09 -25.38
CA LYS A 621 19.10 0.21 -25.99
C LYS A 621 18.48 -0.84 -26.94
N ASP A 622 17.38 -1.46 -26.50
CA ASP A 622 16.69 -2.53 -27.23
C ASP A 622 15.35 -2.06 -27.85
N VAL A 623 15.15 -0.73 -27.97
CA VAL A 623 13.93 -0.13 -28.53
C VAL A 623 14.19 0.35 -29.96
N PRO A 624 13.43 -0.12 -30.97
CA PRO A 624 13.58 0.28 -32.36
C PRO A 624 13.64 1.80 -32.55
N ILE A 625 14.40 2.29 -33.53
CA ILE A 625 14.48 3.73 -33.82
C ILE A 625 13.25 4.17 -34.60
N GLU A 626 12.54 5.18 -34.08
CA GLU A 626 11.40 5.83 -34.76
C GLU A 626 11.72 7.30 -35.07
N LYS A 627 11.10 7.84 -36.12
CA LYS A 627 11.22 9.23 -36.53
C LYS A 627 9.95 9.99 -36.15
N PHE A 628 10.09 11.27 -35.83
CA PHE A 628 8.94 12.16 -35.71
C PHE A 628 8.30 12.39 -37.08
N LYS A 629 6.98 12.54 -37.12
CA LYS A 629 6.23 12.98 -38.30
C LYS A 629 6.47 14.48 -38.47
N PRO A 630 6.91 14.94 -39.66
CA PRO A 630 7.13 16.35 -39.90
C PRO A 630 5.78 17.10 -39.94
N PRO A 631 5.78 18.44 -39.69
CA PRO A 631 4.56 19.25 -39.74
C PRO A 631 3.82 19.14 -41.07
N SER A 632 4.52 18.91 -42.19
CA SER A 632 3.93 18.76 -43.53
C SER A 632 2.96 17.58 -43.67
N GLN A 633 2.94 16.63 -42.72
CA GLN A 633 1.97 15.52 -42.70
C GLN A 633 0.64 15.88 -42.03
N PHE A 634 0.49 17.10 -41.52
CA PHE A 634 -0.71 17.54 -40.82
C PHE A 634 -1.28 18.81 -41.47
N PRO A 635 -2.62 19.00 -41.46
CA PRO A 635 -3.21 20.23 -41.95
C PRO A 635 -2.85 21.39 -41.01
N ARG A 636 -2.33 22.47 -41.58
CA ARG A 636 -2.02 23.69 -40.82
C ARG A 636 -3.33 24.34 -40.33
N PRO A 637 -3.40 24.84 -39.08
CA PRO A 637 -4.56 25.58 -38.59
C PRO A 637 -4.84 26.80 -39.46
N LYS A 638 -6.13 27.07 -39.70
CA LYS A 638 -6.54 28.32 -40.34
C LYS A 638 -6.21 29.49 -39.39
N SER A 639 -5.74 30.60 -39.96
CA SER A 639 -5.52 31.81 -39.18
C SER A 639 -6.86 32.35 -38.71
N ASN A 640 -7.11 32.29 -37.41
CA ASN A 640 -8.28 32.90 -36.78
C ASN A 640 -8.13 34.41 -36.57
#